data_AF-A0A5A7PYG4-F1
#
_entry.id   AF-A0A5A7PYG4-F1
#
_cell.length_a   1.000
_cell.length_b   1.000
_cell.length_c   1.000
_cell.angle_alpha   90.00
_cell.angle_beta   90.00
_cell.angle_gamma   90.00
#
_symmetry.space_group_name_H-M   'P 1'
#
loop_
_entity.id
_entity.type
_entity.pdbx_description
1 polymer ?
#
loop_
_entity_poly.entity_id
_entity_poly.type
_entity_poly.pdbx_seq_one_letter_code
_entity_poly.pdbx_strand_id
1 'polypeptide(L)'
;MENNNNFFIFSALLIIILSSLSINKPSLASTTPLLNSTTDVNALVHFKTSITSDPYRILATNWSIDTSSSSVCQWIGVSCSTKHNDRVTGLNISGFGLRGTLSPHLGNLTFLRYLDMSYNNFTGPIPRELSRLRRLRSIDIGFNSFAGQIPTWFGAFPQLEIMRLTNNTFTGSIPQELSLLQGLRHIDMEANSLTGQIPVWFGALPQLELLNLRNNKLNGKIPEEIGNCSSLQILYLSHNQLTGSIPDIIFNLSSIREIRASYNYLSGTLPSDMCNNLPNLALLAVSSNQLEGTIPPNIGNCTNLEALSLSINRFNGEIPSEIASLSMLRVLYLGTNELKGSIPKQIGNCTSLKEISLSDNHLTGNLPKELNKLAFLELFSAAINQLSGSIPPWIFNISALKHLSLSANHFYGILPLSPELSLPNLEELYLSSNELHGEIPIFITNASNLDMLEVSNNSFSGSIPNLGSLRLLRRLHIWGNSLSGLGFISSLANCQFLEELEISLNPLNGILPDSIGNLSKSLTNFRAHGCNINGVIPSTIRKLIGVQILSLAGNQITGVIPPTLGKLNRLQRLYLYANQLHGFIPQDICGMSNIGELYLQENNLTGPIPECFGDLKSLRNIYLSSNKLNSSIPLNFWNLKDLLFLNLSSNRLSGQLPYEITGLRQLNELDLSYNLFFGDIPRSIDGCESLTSLNLSNNKFERSIPPSLGNIRALMALDLSNNNLSGLIPESLEGLKFLQYFNVSYNKLEGIIPTGGPFVNITAQSFLHNSALCGDQRFQVPPCIGNNLKNSRLKKVDRLMKYIVPPFISVMILTVIIVLVLVRTRKPKRGLAPTDDISLGITWRRISYIELVRGTDAFSETNLLGNGSFGSVFKGVLSDGLNVAVKVFNSQLERAIRSFDTECEILSSIRHRNLVQIIGCCSNTEFKALVLEFMPNGSLEKWLNLENCVLDLISRLKIAIDVALALEYLHHGHTFPVVHCDIKPSNVLLDEDMVARLCDFGIAKLFDDGENIVLTKTLGTIGYAAPEYGSGGRVSTSADVYSYGILLLEMFTSKKPTDDTFNEEMSLKDWVLENLRENAVAKIVGTDLLASEDQHFHAREECVSSIFGLAMKCLVVIPDERINMMETTATLQRIKAKVVADTTSRQQYAMSIIQDNRY
;
A
#
# COMPACT_ATOMS: atom_id res chain seq x y z
N MET A 1 16.76 -60.32 66.94
CA MET A 1 15.88 -61.50 67.05
C MET A 1 15.41 -61.79 65.64
N GLU A 2 16.27 -62.48 64.89
CA GLU A 2 16.09 -63.87 64.39
C GLU A 2 15.11 -63.89 63.19
N ASN A 3 15.43 -64.36 61.98
CA ASN A 3 16.57 -65.10 61.44
C ASN A 3 16.52 -65.05 59.89
N ASN A 4 17.69 -64.85 59.25
CA ASN A 4 18.26 -65.56 58.07
C ASN A 4 17.46 -65.76 56.75
N ASN A 5 18.04 -65.80 55.54
CA ASN A 5 19.36 -65.52 54.98
C ASN A 5 19.28 -65.62 53.43
N ASN A 6 20.17 -64.88 52.77
CA ASN A 6 20.67 -64.89 51.39
C ASN A 6 20.59 -66.20 50.55
N PHE A 7 20.46 -66.05 49.22
CA PHE A 7 21.43 -66.63 48.27
C PHE A 7 21.51 -65.84 46.94
N PHE A 8 22.75 -65.59 46.51
CA PHE A 8 23.24 -64.88 45.33
C PHE A 8 23.46 -65.87 44.15
N ILE A 9 23.41 -65.38 42.90
CA ILE A 9 24.15 -65.87 41.70
C ILE A 9 23.54 -67.00 40.84
N PHE A 10 23.74 -66.85 39.52
CA PHE A 10 23.32 -67.61 38.32
C PHE A 10 21.96 -67.15 37.75
N SER A 11 21.90 -66.37 36.66
CA SER A 11 22.43 -66.73 35.34
C SER A 11 22.68 -65.51 34.43
N ALA A 12 23.96 -65.20 34.21
CA ALA A 12 24.44 -64.60 32.96
C ALA A 12 25.01 -65.73 32.08
N LEU A 13 25.06 -65.51 30.75
CA LEU A 13 25.34 -66.46 29.66
C LEU A 13 24.15 -67.30 29.16
N LEU A 14 23.31 -66.69 28.31
CA LEU A 14 22.90 -67.35 27.06
C LEU A 14 22.39 -66.34 26.01
N ILE A 15 23.17 -65.27 25.80
CA ILE A 15 23.20 -64.54 24.53
C ILE A 15 24.57 -64.85 23.95
N ILE A 16 24.60 -65.22 22.66
CA ILE A 16 25.71 -65.75 21.85
C ILE A 16 25.57 -67.27 21.65
N ILE A 17 25.55 -67.67 20.38
CA ILE A 17 25.30 -68.99 19.78
C ILE A 17 23.81 -69.33 19.53
N LEU A 18 23.14 -68.49 18.73
CA LEU A 18 22.14 -68.96 17.78
C LEU A 18 22.57 -68.53 16.37
N SER A 19 23.57 -69.23 15.85
CA SER A 19 23.87 -69.32 14.43
C SER A 19 24.11 -70.80 14.09
N SER A 20 23.45 -71.25 13.02
CA SER A 20 23.58 -72.52 12.30
C SER A 20 22.62 -73.68 12.67
N LEU A 21 21.63 -73.85 11.78
CA LEU A 21 21.29 -75.08 11.01
C LEU A 21 21.11 -76.39 11.79
N SER A 22 19.89 -76.95 11.83
CA SER A 22 19.41 -78.02 10.92
C SER A 22 19.16 -79.31 11.73
N ILE A 23 18.23 -80.24 11.51
CA ILE A 23 17.20 -80.51 10.50
C ILE A 23 16.29 -81.66 11.07
N ASN A 24 15.05 -81.71 10.61
CA ASN A 24 14.09 -82.83 10.51
C ASN A 24 13.47 -83.53 11.75
N LYS A 25 12.13 -83.41 11.83
CA LYS A 25 11.21 -84.51 12.15
C LYS A 25 10.62 -85.09 10.86
N PRO A 26 10.35 -86.41 10.79
CA PRO A 26 9.35 -86.93 9.88
C PRO A 26 7.96 -86.97 10.53
N SER A 27 6.97 -86.72 9.69
CA SER A 27 5.52 -86.82 9.89
C SER A 27 5.04 -88.28 9.98
N LEU A 28 3.91 -88.51 10.65
CA LEU A 28 2.72 -88.99 9.95
C LEU A 28 1.44 -88.72 10.74
N ALA A 29 0.41 -88.37 9.98
CA ALA A 29 -0.90 -87.92 10.40
C ALA A 29 -1.83 -89.06 10.81
N SER A 30 -2.89 -88.70 11.55
CA SER A 30 -4.21 -89.27 11.32
C SER A 30 -5.24 -88.14 11.27
N THR A 31 -6.06 -88.22 10.22
CA THR A 31 -7.08 -87.27 9.78
C THR A 31 -8.44 -87.61 10.38
N THR A 32 -9.18 -86.59 10.81
CA THR A 32 -10.65 -86.54 10.76
C THR A 32 -11.06 -85.14 10.24
N PRO A 33 -12.16 -85.02 9.47
CA PRO A 33 -12.47 -83.81 8.70
C PRO A 33 -13.12 -82.74 9.57
N LEU A 34 -12.51 -81.56 9.65
CA LEU A 34 -13.06 -80.38 10.32
C LEU A 34 -14.13 -79.73 9.42
N LEU A 35 -15.38 -79.69 9.89
CA LEU A 35 -16.41 -78.81 9.33
C LEU A 35 -15.98 -77.35 9.52
N ASN A 36 -15.69 -76.65 8.42
CA ASN A 36 -15.59 -75.19 8.38
C ASN A 36 -16.91 -74.58 8.90
N SER A 37 -16.83 -73.55 9.77
CA SER A 37 -18.01 -72.79 10.21
C SER A 37 -18.68 -72.11 9.00
N THR A 38 -19.78 -72.68 8.50
CA THR A 38 -20.57 -72.15 7.37
C THR A 38 -20.99 -70.69 7.57
N THR A 39 -21.06 -70.21 8.81
CA THR A 39 -21.49 -68.84 9.14
C THR A 39 -20.45 -67.78 8.74
N ASP A 40 -19.16 -68.02 8.98
CA ASP A 40 -18.11 -67.04 8.68
C ASP A 40 -17.91 -66.94 7.15
N VAL A 41 -17.97 -68.08 6.46
CA VAL A 41 -17.94 -68.14 4.99
C VAL A 41 -19.09 -67.32 4.40
N ASN A 42 -20.33 -67.57 4.85
CA ASN A 42 -21.50 -66.85 4.35
C ASN A 42 -21.40 -65.34 4.61
N ALA A 43 -20.90 -64.93 5.78
CA ALA A 43 -20.73 -63.52 6.11
C ALA A 43 -19.77 -62.80 5.15
N LEU A 44 -18.62 -63.41 4.85
CA LEU A 44 -17.62 -62.85 3.92
C LEU A 44 -18.10 -62.88 2.46
N VAL A 45 -18.85 -63.90 2.05
CA VAL A 45 -19.44 -63.98 0.71
C VAL A 45 -20.50 -62.90 0.52
N HIS A 46 -21.40 -62.71 1.50
CA HIS A 46 -22.37 -61.61 1.46
C HIS A 46 -21.69 -60.23 1.50
N PHE A 47 -20.57 -60.10 2.21
CA PHE A 47 -19.77 -58.89 2.14
C PHE A 47 -19.20 -58.66 0.74
N LYS A 48 -18.61 -59.68 0.10
CA LYS A 48 -18.13 -59.60 -1.29
C LYS A 48 -19.24 -59.15 -2.25
N THR A 49 -20.49 -59.58 -2.05
CA THR A 49 -21.61 -59.13 -2.90
C THR A 49 -22.04 -57.67 -2.69
N SER A 50 -21.72 -57.05 -1.54
CA SER A 50 -22.01 -55.62 -1.31
C SER A 50 -20.96 -54.69 -1.91
N ILE A 51 -19.86 -55.24 -2.44
CA ILE A 51 -18.82 -54.50 -3.14
C ILE A 51 -19.26 -54.25 -4.58
N THR A 52 -19.36 -52.97 -4.92
CA THR A 52 -19.74 -52.49 -6.26
C THR A 52 -18.55 -52.32 -7.20
N SER A 53 -17.34 -52.15 -6.67
CA SER A 53 -16.11 -52.05 -7.44
C SER A 53 -14.94 -52.64 -6.67
N ASP A 54 -14.18 -53.50 -7.36
CA ASP A 54 -12.94 -54.13 -6.91
C ASP A 54 -11.88 -53.94 -8.02
N PRO A 55 -11.24 -52.76 -8.09
CA PRO A 55 -10.44 -52.35 -9.25
C PRO A 55 -9.21 -53.24 -9.45
N TYR A 56 -8.63 -53.74 -8.37
CA TYR A 56 -7.48 -54.66 -8.41
C TYR A 56 -7.90 -56.14 -8.50
N ARG A 57 -9.21 -56.42 -8.56
CA ARG A 57 -9.80 -57.76 -8.65
C ARG A 57 -9.33 -58.70 -7.54
N ILE A 58 -8.99 -58.18 -6.36
CA ILE A 58 -8.44 -58.97 -5.25
C ILE A 58 -9.51 -59.91 -4.72
N LEU A 59 -10.69 -59.38 -4.41
CA LEU A 59 -11.81 -60.20 -3.92
C LEU A 59 -12.35 -61.09 -5.03
N ALA A 60 -12.42 -60.59 -6.26
CA ALA A 60 -12.90 -61.36 -7.41
C ALA A 60 -12.09 -62.63 -7.66
N THR A 61 -10.75 -62.54 -7.60
CA THR A 61 -9.83 -63.65 -7.92
C THR A 61 -9.50 -64.54 -6.73
N ASN A 62 -9.33 -63.97 -5.53
CA ASN A 62 -8.84 -64.71 -4.37
C ASN A 62 -9.95 -65.30 -3.50
N TRP A 63 -11.07 -64.59 -3.31
CA TRP A 63 -12.19 -65.07 -2.50
C TRP A 63 -13.15 -65.95 -3.34
N SER A 64 -12.64 -67.07 -3.86
CA SER A 64 -13.42 -68.02 -4.66
C SER A 64 -13.90 -69.21 -3.83
N ILE A 65 -15.17 -69.62 -4.05
CA ILE A 65 -15.82 -70.75 -3.35
C ILE A 65 -15.71 -72.05 -4.20
N ASP A 66 -15.31 -71.95 -5.47
CA ASP A 66 -15.36 -73.06 -6.44
C ASP A 66 -14.28 -74.14 -6.23
N THR A 67 -13.38 -73.98 -5.25
CA THR A 67 -12.44 -75.03 -4.86
C THR A 67 -12.90 -75.65 -3.55
N SER A 68 -13.40 -76.89 -3.61
CA SER A 68 -13.91 -77.67 -2.48
C SER A 68 -12.87 -78.03 -1.39
N SER A 69 -11.74 -77.31 -1.33
CA SER A 69 -10.61 -77.52 -0.41
C SER A 69 -9.97 -76.24 0.15
N SER A 70 -10.34 -75.02 -0.28
CA SER A 70 -9.73 -73.79 0.25
C SER A 70 -10.51 -73.23 1.44
N SER A 71 -9.84 -73.11 2.59
CA SER A 71 -10.40 -72.47 3.78
C SER A 71 -10.42 -70.95 3.58
N VAL A 72 -11.46 -70.25 4.06
CA VAL A 72 -11.52 -68.77 4.06
C VAL A 72 -10.34 -68.13 4.78
N CYS A 73 -9.63 -68.88 5.61
CA CYS A 73 -8.41 -68.46 6.29
C CYS A 73 -7.21 -68.29 5.37
N GLN A 74 -7.32 -68.75 4.11
CA GLN A 74 -6.33 -68.53 3.05
C GLN A 74 -6.66 -67.29 2.19
N TRP A 75 -7.83 -66.68 2.41
CA TRP A 75 -8.21 -65.49 1.68
C TRP A 75 -7.36 -64.31 2.11
N ILE A 76 -6.89 -63.54 1.12
CA ILE A 76 -6.12 -62.33 1.33
C ILE A 76 -6.95 -61.39 2.21
N GLY A 77 -6.33 -60.97 3.31
CA GLY A 77 -6.94 -60.10 4.30
C GLY A 77 -7.70 -60.82 5.42
N VAL A 78 -7.90 -62.13 5.37
CA VAL A 78 -8.61 -62.89 6.40
C VAL A 78 -7.62 -63.60 7.32
N SER A 79 -7.82 -63.49 8.63
CA SER A 79 -7.01 -64.17 9.65
C SER A 79 -7.89 -64.99 10.58
N CYS A 80 -7.54 -66.26 10.82
CA CYS A 80 -8.32 -67.18 11.63
C CYS A 80 -7.57 -67.67 12.87
N SER A 81 -8.32 -68.19 13.84
CA SER A 81 -7.76 -68.80 15.05
C SER A 81 -7.76 -70.31 14.98
N THR A 82 -6.57 -70.90 14.94
CA THR A 82 -6.37 -72.36 15.07
C THR A 82 -6.83 -72.91 16.42
N LYS A 83 -6.87 -72.09 17.47
CA LYS A 83 -7.39 -72.44 18.80
C LYS A 83 -8.92 -72.49 18.88
N HIS A 84 -9.61 -71.93 17.87
CA HIS A 84 -11.06 -71.83 17.85
C HIS A 84 -11.61 -72.38 16.54
N ASN A 85 -11.19 -73.57 16.11
CA ASN A 85 -11.69 -74.26 14.92
C ASN A 85 -11.74 -73.34 13.68
N ASP A 86 -10.64 -72.61 13.43
CA ASP A 86 -10.45 -71.74 12.26
C ASP A 86 -11.53 -70.64 12.08
N ARG A 87 -12.13 -70.18 13.18
CA ARG A 87 -13.01 -69.00 13.17
C ARG A 87 -12.25 -67.72 12.79
N VAL A 88 -12.89 -66.84 12.03
CA VAL A 88 -12.32 -65.57 11.58
C VAL A 88 -12.13 -64.63 12.77
N THR A 89 -10.90 -64.18 12.96
CA THR A 89 -10.47 -63.27 14.05
C THR A 89 -9.92 -61.93 13.55
N GLY A 90 -9.52 -61.84 12.29
CA GLY A 90 -9.07 -60.60 11.68
C GLY A 90 -9.59 -60.46 10.25
N LEU A 91 -10.00 -59.26 9.90
CA LEU A 91 -10.32 -58.86 8.53
C LEU A 91 -9.60 -57.56 8.24
N ASN A 92 -8.54 -57.63 7.43
CA ASN A 92 -7.78 -56.49 6.95
C ASN A 92 -7.89 -56.42 5.43
N ILE A 93 -8.67 -55.47 4.94
CA ILE A 93 -8.86 -55.16 3.52
C ILE A 93 -8.43 -53.72 3.21
N SER A 94 -7.51 -53.18 4.00
CA SER A 94 -7.03 -51.81 3.86
C SER A 94 -6.37 -51.59 2.50
N GLY A 95 -6.64 -50.47 1.83
CA GLY A 95 -5.92 -50.10 0.60
C GLY A 95 -6.31 -50.90 -0.65
N PHE A 96 -7.40 -51.66 -0.63
CA PHE A 96 -7.84 -52.49 -1.77
C PHE A 96 -8.60 -51.68 -2.83
N GLY A 97 -8.85 -50.38 -2.60
CA GLY A 97 -9.59 -49.52 -3.52
C GLY A 97 -11.07 -49.92 -3.68
N LEU A 98 -11.63 -50.63 -2.71
CA LEU A 98 -13.00 -51.17 -2.76
C LEU A 98 -14.04 -50.05 -2.68
N ARG A 99 -15.08 -50.15 -3.51
CA ARG A 99 -16.23 -49.23 -3.49
C ARG A 99 -17.52 -49.97 -3.16
N GLY A 100 -18.37 -49.39 -2.33
CA GLY A 100 -19.68 -49.94 -2.00
C GLY A 100 -20.18 -49.46 -0.65
N THR A 101 -21.06 -50.26 -0.03
CA THR A 101 -21.51 -50.05 1.35
C THR A 101 -21.08 -51.23 2.21
N LEU A 102 -21.01 -50.99 3.52
CA LEU A 102 -20.62 -52.01 4.48
C LEU A 102 -21.76 -53.02 4.69
N SER A 103 -21.50 -54.31 4.47
CA SER A 103 -22.53 -55.35 4.60
C SER A 103 -22.91 -55.60 6.07
N PRO A 104 -24.21 -55.62 6.42
CA PRO A 104 -24.65 -55.97 7.77
C PRO A 104 -24.27 -57.40 8.18
N HIS A 105 -24.01 -58.28 7.21
CA HIS A 105 -23.62 -59.67 7.46
C HIS A 105 -22.25 -59.81 8.13
N LEU A 106 -21.39 -58.79 8.06
CA LEU A 106 -20.13 -58.78 8.81
C LEU A 106 -20.35 -58.90 10.32
N GLY A 107 -21.52 -58.48 10.84
CA GLY A 107 -21.91 -58.70 12.23
C GLY A 107 -21.97 -60.18 12.65
N ASN A 108 -21.98 -61.12 11.71
CA ASN A 108 -21.97 -62.56 12.01
C ASN A 108 -20.56 -63.14 12.24
N LEU A 109 -19.50 -62.36 12.01
CA LEU A 109 -18.11 -62.76 12.31
C LEU A 109 -17.82 -62.64 13.82
N THR A 110 -18.52 -63.42 14.64
CA THR A 110 -18.57 -63.24 16.12
C THR A 110 -17.24 -63.42 16.85
N PHE A 111 -16.20 -63.94 16.19
CA PHE A 111 -14.84 -64.08 16.72
C PHE A 111 -13.88 -62.97 16.31
N LEU A 112 -14.34 -62.00 15.51
CA LEU A 112 -13.53 -60.91 15.00
C LEU A 112 -12.98 -60.05 16.14
N ARG A 113 -11.66 -59.82 16.10
CA ARG A 113 -10.90 -58.97 17.03
C ARG A 113 -10.33 -57.74 16.35
N TYR A 114 -9.96 -57.86 15.08
CA TYR A 114 -9.35 -56.79 14.30
C TYR A 114 -10.15 -56.61 13.00
N LEU A 115 -10.65 -55.40 12.79
CA LEU A 115 -11.31 -55.00 11.55
C LEU A 115 -10.60 -53.77 11.01
N ASP A 116 -9.94 -53.90 9.86
CA ASP A 116 -9.30 -52.81 9.15
C ASP A 116 -9.83 -52.76 7.71
N MET A 117 -10.53 -51.66 7.41
CA MET A 117 -11.10 -51.37 6.09
C MET A 117 -10.62 -50.01 5.58
N SER A 118 -9.54 -49.50 6.15
CA SER A 118 -9.04 -48.15 5.87
C SER A 118 -8.55 -47.98 4.42
N TYR A 119 -8.43 -46.74 3.94
CA TYR A 119 -7.96 -46.43 2.58
C TYR A 119 -8.76 -47.14 1.48
N ASN A 120 -10.07 -47.06 1.56
CA ASN A 120 -11.01 -47.56 0.56
C ASN A 120 -12.01 -46.46 0.19
N ASN A 121 -13.04 -46.81 -0.58
CA ASN A 121 -14.04 -45.87 -1.08
C ASN A 121 -15.46 -46.27 -0.60
N PHE A 122 -15.58 -46.79 0.62
CA PHE A 122 -16.85 -47.17 1.23
C PHE A 122 -17.70 -45.94 1.53
N THR A 123 -19.02 -46.08 1.38
CA THR A 123 -20.02 -45.01 1.55
C THR A 123 -21.17 -45.46 2.44
N GLY A 124 -22.00 -44.50 2.86
CA GLY A 124 -23.21 -44.75 3.65
C GLY A 124 -22.95 -44.92 5.15
N PRO A 125 -23.98 -45.28 5.93
CA PRO A 125 -23.86 -45.47 7.37
C PRO A 125 -23.27 -46.83 7.75
N ILE A 126 -22.75 -46.93 8.98
CA ILE A 126 -22.27 -48.19 9.55
C ILE A 126 -23.49 -49.05 9.99
N PRO A 127 -23.61 -50.32 9.58
CA PRO A 127 -24.75 -51.16 9.93
C PRO A 127 -24.79 -51.51 11.41
N ARG A 128 -25.98 -51.46 12.02
CA ARG A 128 -26.19 -51.78 13.44
C ARG A 128 -25.84 -53.21 13.81
N GLU A 129 -25.88 -54.13 12.84
CA GLU A 129 -25.59 -55.54 13.03
C GLU A 129 -24.14 -55.79 13.49
N LEU A 130 -23.22 -54.84 13.23
CA LEU A 130 -21.85 -54.90 13.72
C LEU A 130 -21.76 -54.85 15.26
N SER A 131 -22.79 -54.36 15.97
CA SER A 131 -22.87 -54.41 17.44
C SER A 131 -22.76 -55.83 18.05
N ARG A 132 -22.90 -56.88 17.22
CA ARG A 132 -22.72 -58.29 17.60
C ARG A 132 -21.25 -58.70 17.77
N LEU A 133 -20.29 -57.89 17.32
CA LEU A 133 -18.86 -58.18 17.36
C LEU A 133 -18.25 -57.95 18.76
N ARG A 134 -18.72 -58.69 19.77
CA ARG A 134 -18.39 -58.47 21.20
C ARG A 134 -16.92 -58.73 21.57
N ARG A 135 -16.12 -59.27 20.65
CA ARG A 135 -14.69 -59.57 20.82
C ARG A 135 -13.78 -58.56 20.10
N LEU A 136 -14.35 -57.54 19.46
CA LEU A 136 -13.61 -56.56 18.70
C LEU A 136 -12.72 -55.73 19.63
N ARG A 137 -11.44 -55.63 19.27
CA ARG A 137 -10.40 -54.88 19.97
C ARG A 137 -9.91 -53.68 19.17
N SER A 138 -9.86 -53.81 17.85
CA SER A 138 -9.45 -52.73 16.96
C SER A 138 -10.45 -52.61 15.84
N ILE A 139 -10.92 -51.39 15.61
CA ILE A 139 -11.65 -51.01 14.40
C ILE A 139 -10.96 -49.83 13.74
N ASP A 140 -10.61 -50.01 12.47
CA ASP A 140 -10.07 -48.97 11.60
C ASP A 140 -10.92 -48.90 10.33
N ILE A 141 -11.65 -47.80 10.17
CA ILE A 141 -12.44 -47.51 8.97
C ILE A 141 -12.06 -46.16 8.36
N GLY A 142 -10.85 -45.68 8.66
CA GLY A 142 -10.38 -44.37 8.21
C GLY A 142 -10.20 -44.26 6.70
N PHE A 143 -10.07 -43.04 6.17
CA PHE A 143 -9.85 -42.76 4.75
C PHE A 143 -10.89 -43.45 3.86
N ASN A 144 -12.15 -43.13 4.10
CA ASN A 144 -13.32 -43.62 3.37
C ASN A 144 -14.33 -42.47 3.20
N SER A 145 -15.57 -42.77 2.80
CA SER A 145 -16.67 -41.80 2.69
C SER A 145 -17.90 -42.23 3.52
N PHE A 146 -17.67 -42.84 4.69
CA PHE A 146 -18.76 -43.17 5.61
C PHE A 146 -19.44 -41.89 6.09
N ALA A 147 -20.77 -41.92 6.18
CA ALA A 147 -21.62 -40.75 6.44
C ALA A 147 -22.62 -41.02 7.57
N GLY A 148 -23.23 -39.94 8.09
CA GLY A 148 -24.18 -39.99 9.20
C GLY A 148 -23.52 -39.70 10.55
N GLN A 149 -24.21 -40.03 11.64
CA GLN A 149 -23.68 -39.86 13.00
C GLN A 149 -22.81 -41.06 13.39
N ILE A 150 -21.87 -40.86 14.31
CA ILE A 150 -21.17 -41.97 14.97
C ILE A 150 -22.23 -42.79 15.72
N PRO A 151 -22.40 -44.09 15.41
CA PRO A 151 -23.44 -44.89 16.05
C PRO A 151 -23.24 -45.07 17.55
N THR A 152 -24.29 -44.82 18.34
CA THR A 152 -24.28 -44.95 19.81
C THR A 152 -23.97 -46.38 20.28
N TRP A 153 -24.32 -47.39 19.48
CA TRP A 153 -24.05 -48.79 19.79
C TRP A 153 -22.56 -49.17 19.74
N PHE A 154 -21.66 -48.28 19.30
CA PHE A 154 -20.22 -48.47 19.51
C PHE A 154 -19.87 -48.68 20.99
N GLY A 155 -20.63 -48.08 21.91
CA GLY A 155 -20.50 -48.28 23.36
C GLY A 155 -20.72 -49.74 23.82
N ALA A 156 -21.23 -50.63 22.95
CA ALA A 156 -21.50 -52.03 23.28
C ALA A 156 -20.30 -52.99 23.04
N PHE A 157 -19.11 -52.48 22.73
CA PHE A 157 -17.90 -53.28 22.49
C PHE A 157 -17.00 -53.38 23.73
N PRO A 158 -17.17 -54.38 24.61
CA PRO A 158 -16.52 -54.41 25.92
C PRO A 158 -14.99 -54.60 25.88
N GLN A 159 -14.42 -54.92 24.71
CA GLN A 159 -12.99 -55.20 24.53
C GLN A 159 -12.31 -54.20 23.59
N LEU A 160 -12.99 -53.12 23.17
CA LEU A 160 -12.43 -52.19 22.21
C LEU A 160 -11.29 -51.37 22.82
N GLU A 161 -10.13 -51.45 22.18
CA GLU A 161 -8.88 -50.77 22.56
C GLU A 161 -8.54 -49.65 21.57
N ILE A 162 -8.81 -49.84 20.28
CA ILE A 162 -8.46 -48.90 19.21
C ILE A 162 -9.68 -48.61 18.35
N MET A 163 -9.98 -47.32 18.17
CA MET A 163 -11.06 -46.83 17.31
C MET A 163 -10.53 -45.73 16.39
N ARG A 164 -10.44 -46.01 15.09
CA ARG A 164 -10.02 -45.03 14.07
C ARG A 164 -11.13 -44.81 13.04
N LEU A 165 -11.61 -43.57 12.99
CA LEU A 165 -12.65 -43.06 12.11
C LEU A 165 -12.13 -41.94 11.17
N THR A 166 -10.82 -41.75 11.13
CA THR A 166 -10.12 -40.64 10.46
C THR A 166 -10.58 -40.44 9.02
N ASN A 167 -10.71 -39.19 8.57
CA ASN A 167 -10.96 -38.83 7.17
C ASN A 167 -12.19 -39.54 6.58
N ASN A 168 -13.36 -39.19 7.11
CA ASN A 168 -14.69 -39.63 6.68
C ASN A 168 -15.65 -38.43 6.69
N THR A 169 -16.95 -38.67 6.52
CA THR A 169 -17.98 -37.62 6.53
C THR A 169 -18.93 -37.72 7.74
N PHE A 170 -18.43 -38.21 8.89
CA PHE A 170 -19.24 -38.30 10.11
C PHE A 170 -19.67 -36.91 10.59
N THR A 171 -20.90 -36.82 11.09
CA THR A 171 -21.57 -35.59 11.55
C THR A 171 -22.16 -35.78 12.95
N GLY A 172 -22.70 -34.71 13.54
CA GLY A 172 -23.30 -34.76 14.88
C GLY A 172 -22.25 -34.73 16.00
N SER A 173 -22.68 -34.97 17.23
CA SER A 173 -21.81 -34.96 18.41
C SER A 173 -21.14 -36.30 18.67
N ILE A 174 -20.04 -36.27 19.42
CA ILE A 174 -19.40 -37.49 19.93
C ILE A 174 -20.37 -38.16 20.93
N PRO A 175 -20.79 -39.43 20.74
CA PRO A 175 -21.80 -40.07 21.57
C PRO A 175 -21.34 -40.33 23.00
N GLN A 176 -22.24 -40.12 23.98
CA GLN A 176 -21.97 -40.36 25.40
C GLN A 176 -21.73 -41.86 25.68
N GLU A 177 -22.33 -42.75 24.90
CA GLU A 177 -22.24 -44.21 25.08
C GLU A 177 -20.81 -44.73 24.94
N LEU A 178 -19.92 -43.99 24.27
CA LEU A 178 -18.50 -44.33 24.18
C LEU A 178 -17.80 -44.28 25.56
N SER A 179 -18.38 -43.60 26.56
CA SER A 179 -17.86 -43.58 27.94
C SER A 179 -17.87 -44.97 28.60
N LEU A 180 -18.62 -45.94 28.07
CA LEU A 180 -18.69 -47.31 28.58
C LEU A 180 -17.44 -48.13 28.21
N LEU A 181 -16.63 -47.65 27.28
CA LEU A 181 -15.50 -48.39 26.70
C LEU A 181 -14.21 -48.20 27.52
N GLN A 182 -14.18 -48.78 28.71
CA GLN A 182 -13.11 -48.61 29.70
C GLN A 182 -11.73 -49.18 29.26
N GLY A 183 -11.68 -49.95 28.17
CA GLY A 183 -10.44 -50.47 27.59
C GLY A 183 -9.84 -49.62 26.46
N LEU A 184 -10.46 -48.48 26.09
CA LEU A 184 -9.98 -47.65 24.99
C LEU A 184 -8.62 -47.04 25.30
N ARG A 185 -7.71 -47.19 24.32
CA ARG A 185 -6.34 -46.66 24.32
C ARG A 185 -6.17 -45.58 23.26
N HIS A 186 -6.65 -45.83 22.04
CA HIS A 186 -6.50 -44.87 20.93
C HIS A 186 -7.86 -44.52 20.34
N ILE A 187 -8.15 -43.23 20.31
CA ILE A 187 -9.34 -42.67 19.68
C ILE A 187 -8.88 -41.67 18.63
N ASP A 188 -9.12 -41.99 17.37
CA ASP A 188 -8.83 -41.11 16.24
C ASP A 188 -10.11 -40.83 15.45
N MET A 189 -10.54 -39.57 15.46
CA MET A 189 -11.71 -39.06 14.76
C MET A 189 -11.36 -37.86 13.88
N GLU A 190 -10.09 -37.73 13.48
CA GLU A 190 -9.62 -36.59 12.68
C GLU A 190 -10.36 -36.46 11.35
N ALA A 191 -10.46 -35.23 10.83
CA ALA A 191 -10.95 -34.94 9.48
C ALA A 191 -12.36 -35.49 9.25
N ASN A 192 -13.31 -35.02 10.04
CA ASN A 192 -14.74 -35.31 9.91
C ASN A 192 -15.53 -33.99 10.01
N SER A 193 -16.86 -34.07 10.09
CA SER A 193 -17.75 -32.94 10.32
C SER A 193 -18.43 -33.02 11.69
N LEU A 194 -17.70 -33.52 12.71
CA LEU A 194 -18.21 -33.64 14.08
C LEU A 194 -18.43 -32.25 14.68
N THR A 195 -19.49 -32.11 15.47
CA THR A 195 -19.98 -30.85 16.05
C THR A 195 -20.23 -31.02 17.55
N GLY A 196 -20.58 -29.94 18.26
CA GLY A 196 -20.83 -29.97 19.69
C GLY A 196 -19.55 -29.93 20.52
N GLN A 197 -19.69 -30.14 21.83
CA GLN A 197 -18.58 -30.00 22.78
C GLN A 197 -17.76 -31.28 22.89
N ILE A 198 -16.48 -31.14 23.27
CA ILE A 198 -15.64 -32.28 23.67
C ILE A 198 -16.25 -32.86 24.96
N PRO A 199 -16.62 -34.15 25.00
CA PRO A 199 -17.21 -34.72 26.21
C PRO A 199 -16.22 -34.86 27.37
N VAL A 200 -16.68 -34.53 28.58
CA VAL A 200 -15.89 -34.60 29.82
C VAL A 200 -15.40 -36.02 30.16
N TRP A 201 -16.11 -37.05 29.70
CA TRP A 201 -15.81 -38.45 30.03
C TRP A 201 -14.54 -38.98 29.39
N PHE A 202 -13.93 -38.29 28.41
CA PHE A 202 -12.59 -38.66 27.93
C PHE A 202 -11.58 -38.70 29.09
N GLY A 203 -11.74 -37.81 30.07
CA GLY A 203 -10.95 -37.77 31.30
C GLY A 203 -11.09 -38.99 32.21
N ALA A 204 -12.18 -39.75 32.06
CA ALA A 204 -12.48 -40.91 32.89
C ALA A 204 -12.02 -42.24 32.27
N LEU A 205 -11.38 -42.23 31.09
CA LEU A 205 -10.88 -43.43 30.43
C LEU A 205 -9.49 -43.79 30.96
N PRO A 206 -9.32 -44.92 31.68
CA PRO A 206 -8.11 -45.19 32.46
C PRO A 206 -6.90 -45.61 31.64
N GLN A 207 -7.08 -45.94 30.35
CA GLN A 207 -6.02 -46.44 29.46
C GLN A 207 -5.82 -45.57 28.22
N LEU A 208 -6.50 -44.43 28.11
CA LEU A 208 -6.45 -43.60 26.92
C LEU A 208 -5.06 -42.95 26.79
N GLU A 209 -4.39 -43.26 25.68
CA GLU A 209 -3.05 -42.80 25.32
C GLU A 209 -3.06 -41.76 24.21
N LEU A 210 -4.01 -41.88 23.26
CA LEU A 210 -4.12 -41.00 22.11
C LEU A 210 -5.56 -40.54 21.94
N LEU A 211 -5.75 -39.23 21.92
CA LEU A 211 -7.00 -38.57 21.55
C LEU A 211 -6.75 -37.61 20.38
N ASN A 212 -7.20 -37.98 19.19
CA ASN A 212 -7.11 -37.17 17.99
C ASN A 212 -8.51 -36.75 17.50
N LEU A 213 -8.82 -35.46 17.64
CA LEU A 213 -10.06 -34.80 17.25
C LEU A 213 -9.82 -33.68 16.22
N ARG A 214 -8.64 -33.63 15.60
CA ARG A 214 -8.23 -32.57 14.68
C ARG A 214 -9.19 -32.42 13.49
N ASN A 215 -9.31 -31.21 12.95
CA ASN A 215 -10.01 -30.95 11.68
C ASN A 215 -11.49 -31.39 11.74
N ASN A 216 -12.23 -30.79 12.67
CA ASN A 216 -13.66 -30.98 12.88
C ASN A 216 -14.33 -29.62 13.13
N LYS A 217 -15.60 -29.61 13.57
CA LYS A 217 -16.37 -28.42 13.93
C LYS A 217 -16.74 -28.43 15.42
N LEU A 218 -15.89 -28.99 16.27
CA LEU A 218 -16.11 -29.05 17.72
C LEU A 218 -16.03 -27.65 18.31
N ASN A 219 -16.89 -27.33 19.28
CA ASN A 219 -16.99 -26.02 19.90
C ASN A 219 -16.98 -26.11 21.44
N GLY A 220 -17.12 -24.98 22.12
CA GLY A 220 -17.08 -24.92 23.58
C GLY A 220 -15.66 -24.99 24.14
N LYS A 221 -15.52 -25.31 25.43
CA LYS A 221 -14.23 -25.35 26.12
C LYS A 221 -13.56 -26.72 26.03
N ILE A 222 -12.25 -26.75 26.23
CA ILE A 222 -11.53 -28.00 26.53
C ILE A 222 -11.90 -28.40 27.97
N PRO A 223 -12.46 -29.60 28.21
CA PRO A 223 -12.80 -30.07 29.55
C PRO A 223 -11.58 -30.22 30.44
N GLU A 224 -11.67 -29.78 31.70
CA GLU A 224 -10.61 -29.95 32.69
C GLU A 224 -10.40 -31.42 33.05
N GLU A 225 -11.45 -32.23 32.95
CA GLU A 225 -11.43 -33.65 33.27
C GLU A 225 -10.44 -34.43 32.41
N ILE A 226 -10.10 -33.94 31.20
CA ILE A 226 -9.04 -34.55 30.37
C ILE A 226 -7.72 -34.64 31.15
N GLY A 227 -7.45 -33.70 32.05
CA GLY A 227 -6.30 -33.72 32.96
C GLY A 227 -6.29 -34.85 33.98
N ASN A 228 -7.38 -35.59 34.15
CA ASN A 228 -7.43 -36.79 35.01
C ASN A 228 -6.98 -38.06 34.27
N CYS A 229 -6.80 -37.99 32.95
CA CYS A 229 -6.37 -39.13 32.14
C CYS A 229 -4.85 -39.32 32.19
N SER A 230 -4.35 -39.93 33.28
CA SER A 230 -2.92 -40.10 33.56
C SER A 230 -2.14 -40.97 32.57
N SER A 231 -2.82 -41.64 31.62
CA SER A 231 -2.19 -42.42 30.55
C SER A 231 -2.02 -41.64 29.25
N LEU A 232 -2.58 -40.43 29.15
CA LEU A 232 -2.65 -39.68 27.90
C LEU A 232 -1.26 -39.21 27.47
N GLN A 233 -0.86 -39.57 26.25
CA GLN A 233 0.43 -39.23 25.65
C GLN A 233 0.26 -38.21 24.52
N ILE A 234 -0.82 -38.29 23.76
CA ILE A 234 -1.03 -37.47 22.56
C ILE A 234 -2.43 -36.85 22.61
N LEU A 235 -2.48 -35.53 22.55
CA LEU A 235 -3.71 -34.74 22.51
C LEU A 235 -3.73 -33.82 21.28
N TYR A 236 -4.53 -34.17 20.27
CA TYR A 236 -4.68 -33.38 19.06
C TYR A 236 -6.10 -32.83 18.92
N LEU A 237 -6.22 -31.51 18.95
CA LEU A 237 -7.44 -30.71 18.95
C LEU A 237 -7.46 -29.62 17.87
N SER A 238 -6.41 -29.54 17.04
CA SER A 238 -6.24 -28.45 16.07
C SER A 238 -7.36 -28.35 15.03
N HIS A 239 -7.55 -27.15 14.45
CA HIS A 239 -8.58 -26.88 13.43
C HIS A 239 -9.99 -27.27 13.91
N ASN A 240 -10.45 -26.60 14.97
CA ASN A 240 -11.80 -26.69 15.51
C ASN A 240 -12.29 -25.26 15.86
N GLN A 241 -13.40 -25.16 16.60
CA GLN A 241 -13.98 -23.90 17.08
C GLN A 241 -13.93 -23.84 18.62
N LEU A 242 -12.89 -24.40 19.23
CA LEU A 242 -12.74 -24.45 20.69
C LEU A 242 -12.44 -23.05 21.25
N THR A 243 -12.95 -22.77 22.44
CA THR A 243 -12.94 -21.46 23.11
C THR A 243 -12.45 -21.61 24.55
N GLY A 244 -12.17 -20.50 25.24
CA GLY A 244 -11.70 -20.51 26.62
C GLY A 244 -10.24 -20.94 26.75
N SER A 245 -9.77 -21.17 27.98
CA SER A 245 -8.38 -21.54 28.23
C SER A 245 -8.08 -23.02 28.03
N ILE A 246 -6.80 -23.32 27.84
CA ILE A 246 -6.28 -24.68 27.99
C ILE A 246 -6.20 -24.94 29.50
N PRO A 247 -6.93 -25.94 30.04
CA PRO A 247 -6.93 -26.21 31.48
C PRO A 247 -5.55 -26.53 32.03
N ASP A 248 -5.14 -25.84 33.10
CA ASP A 248 -3.82 -25.97 33.73
C ASP A 248 -3.48 -27.42 34.12
N ILE A 249 -4.51 -28.19 34.52
CA ILE A 249 -4.36 -29.60 34.90
C ILE A 249 -3.84 -30.50 33.78
N ILE A 250 -4.03 -30.13 32.50
CA ILE A 250 -3.45 -30.85 31.35
C ILE A 250 -1.92 -30.75 31.40
N PHE A 251 -1.39 -29.62 31.87
CA PHE A 251 0.04 -29.41 32.04
C PHE A 251 0.62 -30.12 33.28
N ASN A 252 -0.18 -30.90 34.02
CA ASN A 252 0.27 -31.76 35.10
C ASN A 252 0.35 -33.25 34.70
N LEU A 253 0.01 -33.58 33.46
CA LEU A 253 0.03 -34.95 32.94
C LEU A 253 1.45 -35.39 32.57
N SER A 254 2.15 -36.05 33.49
CA SER A 254 3.54 -36.50 33.26
C SER A 254 3.73 -37.48 32.08
N SER A 255 2.67 -38.13 31.62
CA SER A 255 2.65 -39.02 30.46
C SER A 255 2.62 -38.27 29.11
N ILE A 256 2.19 -37.01 29.08
CA ILE A 256 1.94 -36.27 27.83
C ILE A 256 3.25 -36.02 27.07
N ARG A 257 3.19 -36.19 25.75
CA ARG A 257 4.29 -36.02 24.80
C ARG A 257 3.99 -34.97 23.77
N GLU A 258 2.77 -34.94 23.26
CA GLU A 258 2.36 -33.96 22.24
C GLU A 258 1.03 -33.32 22.58
N ILE A 259 0.99 -31.99 22.52
CA ILE A 259 -0.22 -31.18 22.60
C ILE A 259 -0.31 -30.34 21.33
N ARG A 260 -1.35 -30.58 20.52
CA ARG A 260 -1.66 -29.77 19.32
C ARG A 260 -3.06 -29.19 19.45
N ALA A 261 -3.17 -27.89 19.67
CA ALA A 261 -4.44 -27.18 19.76
C ALA A 261 -4.50 -25.94 18.84
N SER A 262 -3.60 -25.85 17.85
CA SER A 262 -3.56 -24.75 16.88
C SER A 262 -4.84 -24.56 16.06
N TYR A 263 -5.08 -23.36 15.55
CA TYR A 263 -6.27 -23.00 14.75
C TYR A 263 -7.58 -23.25 15.51
N ASN A 264 -7.74 -22.53 16.62
CA ASN A 264 -8.95 -22.48 17.44
C ASN A 264 -9.17 -21.02 17.93
N TYR A 265 -10.09 -20.82 18.86
CA TYR A 265 -10.35 -19.55 19.55
C TYR A 265 -9.96 -19.62 21.04
N LEU A 266 -8.91 -20.37 21.38
CA LEU A 266 -8.46 -20.54 22.76
C LEU A 266 -7.85 -19.24 23.29
N SER A 267 -8.10 -18.92 24.56
CA SER A 267 -7.70 -17.67 25.22
C SER A 267 -6.99 -17.93 26.55
N GLY A 268 -6.54 -16.88 27.25
CA GLY A 268 -5.85 -17.01 28.54
C GLY A 268 -4.36 -17.31 28.41
N THR A 269 -3.72 -17.68 29.51
CA THR A 269 -2.25 -17.74 29.62
C THR A 269 -1.72 -19.17 29.66
N LEU A 270 -0.42 -19.31 29.38
CA LEU A 270 0.34 -20.52 29.65
C LEU A 270 0.76 -20.58 31.14
N PRO A 271 0.56 -21.70 31.87
CA PRO A 271 0.89 -21.77 33.31
C PRO A 271 2.39 -21.59 33.58
N SER A 272 2.72 -20.81 34.61
CA SER A 272 4.12 -20.47 34.95
C SER A 272 4.97 -21.66 35.40
N ASP A 273 4.34 -22.74 35.84
CA ASP A 273 4.95 -23.95 36.40
C ASP A 273 4.73 -25.20 35.53
N MET A 274 4.24 -25.02 34.30
CA MET A 274 3.82 -26.15 33.44
C MET A 274 4.91 -27.22 33.26
N CYS A 275 6.18 -26.85 33.15
CA CYS A 275 7.25 -27.77 32.84
C CYS A 275 7.85 -28.45 34.09
N ASN A 276 7.32 -28.18 35.28
CA ASN A 276 7.71 -28.92 36.49
C ASN A 276 7.26 -30.38 36.45
N ASN A 277 6.15 -30.67 35.75
CA ASN A 277 5.51 -31.98 35.75
C ASN A 277 5.44 -32.63 34.35
N LEU A 278 6.12 -32.05 33.35
CA LEU A 278 6.06 -32.47 31.94
C LEU A 278 7.41 -32.98 31.40
N PRO A 279 7.99 -34.04 32.00
CA PRO A 279 9.32 -34.51 31.59
C PRO A 279 9.34 -35.11 30.17
N ASN A 280 8.20 -35.52 29.63
CA ASN A 280 8.11 -36.22 28.34
C ASN A 280 7.61 -35.34 27.19
N LEU A 281 7.29 -34.06 27.43
CA LEU A 281 6.73 -33.17 26.42
C LEU A 281 7.76 -32.92 25.32
N ALA A 282 7.44 -33.38 24.11
CA ALA A 282 8.23 -33.24 22.89
C ALA A 282 7.67 -32.17 21.95
N LEU A 283 6.36 -31.92 21.98
CA LEU A 283 5.73 -30.93 21.11
C LEU A 283 4.61 -30.16 21.82
N LEU A 284 4.70 -28.84 21.75
CA LEU A 284 3.62 -27.92 22.13
C LEU A 284 3.30 -27.01 20.95
N ALA A 285 2.13 -27.20 20.33
CA ALA A 285 1.66 -26.40 19.21
C ALA A 285 0.27 -25.81 19.49
N VAL A 286 0.23 -24.51 19.75
CA VAL A 286 -0.98 -23.75 20.09
C VAL A 286 -1.14 -22.48 19.23
N SER A 287 -0.43 -22.44 18.09
CA SER A 287 -0.49 -21.34 17.12
C SER A 287 -1.89 -21.03 16.57
N SER A 288 -2.13 -19.79 16.14
CA SER A 288 -3.43 -19.34 15.61
C SER A 288 -4.56 -19.51 16.63
N ASN A 289 -4.43 -18.80 17.75
CA ASN A 289 -5.38 -18.72 18.85
C ASN A 289 -5.42 -17.27 19.39
N GLN A 290 -5.98 -17.07 20.58
CA GLN A 290 -6.09 -15.81 21.30
C GLN A 290 -5.36 -15.88 22.66
N LEU A 291 -4.33 -16.73 22.78
CA LEU A 291 -3.55 -16.87 24.01
C LEU A 291 -2.77 -15.59 24.27
N GLU A 292 -2.67 -15.18 25.54
CA GLU A 292 -2.07 -13.93 25.98
C GLU A 292 -1.11 -14.12 27.15
N GLY A 293 -0.54 -13.02 27.65
CA GLY A 293 0.45 -13.03 28.73
C GLY A 293 1.85 -13.37 28.25
N THR A 294 2.76 -13.66 29.18
CA THR A 294 4.17 -13.92 28.88
C THR A 294 4.45 -15.39 28.59
N ILE A 295 5.45 -15.67 27.75
CA ILE A 295 6.00 -17.03 27.64
C ILE A 295 6.72 -17.37 28.98
N PRO A 296 6.31 -18.40 29.72
CA PRO A 296 6.83 -18.64 31.05
C PRO A 296 8.30 -19.11 31.00
N PRO A 297 9.22 -18.52 31.80
CA PRO A 297 10.62 -18.93 31.84
C PRO A 297 10.83 -20.41 32.18
N ASN A 298 9.91 -21.00 32.96
CA ASN A 298 9.92 -22.42 33.29
C ASN A 298 9.84 -23.33 32.06
N ILE A 299 9.48 -22.83 30.87
CA ILE A 299 9.52 -23.59 29.62
C ILE A 299 10.86 -24.28 29.38
N GLY A 300 11.97 -23.70 29.87
CA GLY A 300 13.31 -24.29 29.80
C GLY A 300 13.47 -25.62 30.54
N ASN A 301 12.55 -25.98 31.45
CA ASN A 301 12.56 -27.26 32.16
C ASN A 301 11.97 -28.43 31.34
N CYS A 302 11.27 -28.15 30.23
CA CYS A 302 10.76 -29.18 29.33
C CYS A 302 11.89 -29.71 28.42
N THR A 303 12.93 -30.31 28.97
CA THR A 303 14.19 -30.62 28.25
C THR A 303 14.06 -31.55 27.04
N ASN A 304 12.95 -32.29 26.92
CA ASN A 304 12.65 -33.16 25.78
C ASN A 304 11.91 -32.45 24.64
N LEU A 305 11.62 -31.14 24.76
CA LEU A 305 10.86 -30.39 23.77
C LEU A 305 11.65 -30.26 22.46
N GLU A 306 11.09 -30.82 21.39
CA GLU A 306 11.61 -30.76 20.02
C GLU A 306 10.97 -29.62 19.21
N ALA A 307 9.71 -29.28 19.49
CA ALA A 307 9.00 -28.23 18.77
C ALA A 307 8.11 -27.38 19.70
N LEU A 308 8.30 -26.06 19.63
CA LEU A 308 7.50 -25.06 20.31
C LEU A 308 6.89 -24.10 19.28
N SER A 309 5.57 -24.14 19.14
CA SER A 309 4.82 -23.33 18.17
C SER A 309 3.71 -22.54 18.85
N LEU A 310 3.96 -21.24 19.02
CA LEU A 310 3.11 -20.27 19.71
C LEU A 310 2.67 -19.11 18.79
N SER A 311 2.97 -19.17 17.48
CA SER A 311 2.73 -18.09 16.53
C SER A 311 1.26 -17.70 16.38
N ILE A 312 0.98 -16.46 15.97
CA ILE A 312 -0.38 -15.95 15.72
C ILE A 312 -1.23 -16.07 17.01
N ASN A 313 -0.80 -15.35 18.04
CA ASN A 313 -1.43 -15.22 19.35
C ASN A 313 -1.23 -13.76 19.86
N ARG A 314 -1.42 -13.51 21.15
CA ARG A 314 -1.21 -12.23 21.83
C ARG A 314 -0.17 -12.34 22.95
N PHE A 315 0.82 -13.22 22.79
CA PHE A 315 1.89 -13.33 23.78
C PHE A 315 2.69 -12.04 23.82
N ASN A 316 2.92 -11.50 25.01
CA ASN A 316 3.65 -10.27 25.25
C ASN A 316 4.89 -10.53 26.14
N GLY A 317 5.63 -9.47 26.47
CA GLY A 317 6.85 -9.59 27.26
C GLY A 317 8.04 -10.05 26.42
N GLU A 318 9.12 -10.44 27.08
CA GLU A 318 10.36 -10.85 26.43
C GLU A 318 10.38 -12.35 26.11
N ILE A 319 11.19 -12.73 25.11
CA ILE A 319 11.51 -14.15 24.87
C ILE A 319 12.38 -14.62 26.06
N PRO A 320 11.96 -15.63 26.84
CA PRO A 320 12.72 -16.06 28.02
C PRO A 320 14.05 -16.69 27.62
N SER A 321 15.13 -16.28 28.30
CA SER A 321 16.49 -16.78 28.05
C SER A 321 16.64 -18.27 28.35
N GLU A 322 15.78 -18.81 29.20
CA GLU A 322 15.68 -20.19 29.64
C GLU A 322 15.30 -21.15 28.50
N ILE A 323 14.78 -20.66 27.36
CA ILE A 323 14.62 -21.45 26.13
C ILE A 323 15.94 -22.12 25.74
N ALA A 324 17.07 -21.50 26.06
CA ALA A 324 18.41 -22.03 25.84
C ALA A 324 18.70 -23.38 26.51
N SER A 325 17.90 -23.78 27.49
CA SER A 325 18.00 -25.08 28.18
C SER A 325 17.40 -26.23 27.35
N LEU A 326 16.63 -25.91 26.30
CA LEU A 326 15.97 -26.88 25.44
C LEU A 326 16.92 -27.40 24.36
N SER A 327 17.79 -28.34 24.74
CA SER A 327 18.84 -28.88 23.86
C SER A 327 18.31 -29.71 22.67
N MET A 328 17.08 -30.23 22.78
CA MET A 328 16.41 -31.02 21.74
C MET A 328 15.59 -30.16 20.77
N LEU A 329 15.45 -28.86 21.04
CA LEU A 329 14.57 -27.96 20.29
C LEU A 329 15.06 -27.80 18.84
N ARG A 330 14.19 -28.14 17.88
CA ARG A 330 14.41 -28.05 16.44
C ARG A 330 13.59 -26.93 15.80
N VAL A 331 12.37 -26.71 16.30
CA VAL A 331 11.43 -25.73 15.74
C VAL A 331 11.00 -24.77 16.83
N LEU A 332 11.22 -23.47 16.60
CA LEU A 332 10.77 -22.38 17.45
C LEU A 332 9.99 -21.37 16.62
N TYR A 333 8.67 -21.37 16.74
CA TYR A 333 7.79 -20.42 16.07
C TYR A 333 7.07 -19.53 17.09
N LEU A 334 7.44 -18.26 17.11
CA LEU A 334 6.90 -17.22 17.98
C LEU A 334 6.33 -16.02 17.20
N GLY A 335 6.35 -16.06 15.86
CA GLY A 335 5.90 -14.94 15.02
C GLY A 335 4.43 -14.55 15.15
N THR A 336 4.07 -13.32 14.77
CA THR A 336 2.73 -12.71 14.90
C THR A 336 2.23 -12.77 16.35
N ASN A 337 2.91 -12.02 17.21
CA ASN A 337 2.61 -11.86 18.64
C ASN A 337 2.95 -10.40 19.06
N GLU A 338 2.87 -10.10 20.36
CA GLU A 338 3.20 -8.80 20.96
C GLU A 338 4.55 -8.85 21.74
N LEU A 339 5.48 -9.74 21.33
CA LEU A 339 6.74 -9.94 22.02
C LEU A 339 7.66 -8.72 21.85
N LYS A 340 8.36 -8.35 22.92
CA LYS A 340 9.23 -7.17 23.00
C LYS A 340 10.63 -7.54 23.52
N GLY A 341 11.50 -6.54 23.61
CA GLY A 341 12.88 -6.72 24.06
C GLY A 341 13.77 -7.32 22.97
N SER A 342 14.97 -7.75 23.34
CA SER A 342 15.95 -8.29 22.37
C SER A 342 15.84 -9.80 22.20
N ILE A 343 16.29 -10.31 21.05
CA ILE A 343 16.50 -11.75 20.87
C ILE A 343 17.56 -12.24 21.88
N PRO A 344 17.26 -13.17 22.80
CA PRO A 344 18.20 -13.61 23.81
C PRO A 344 19.41 -14.30 23.20
N LYS A 345 20.62 -13.83 23.52
CA LYS A 345 21.87 -14.44 23.03
C LYS A 345 22.01 -15.93 23.37
N GLN A 346 21.39 -16.36 24.47
CA GLN A 346 21.41 -17.72 24.95
C GLN A 346 20.76 -18.70 23.98
N ILE A 347 19.89 -18.24 23.06
CA ILE A 347 19.29 -19.07 22.02
C ILE A 347 20.34 -19.81 21.17
N GLY A 348 21.55 -19.26 21.05
CA GLY A 348 22.69 -19.91 20.39
C GLY A 348 23.17 -21.20 21.07
N ASN A 349 22.70 -21.51 22.28
CA ASN A 349 23.00 -22.78 22.95
C ASN A 349 22.05 -23.92 22.52
N CYS A 350 20.93 -23.64 21.86
CA CYS A 350 20.01 -24.64 21.32
C CYS A 350 20.53 -25.17 19.96
N THR A 351 21.64 -25.89 19.98
CA THR A 351 22.36 -26.29 18.76
C THR A 351 21.59 -27.22 17.82
N SER A 352 20.48 -27.82 18.28
CA SER A 352 19.58 -28.63 17.46
C SER A 352 18.59 -27.82 16.61
N LEU A 353 18.52 -26.49 16.80
CA LEU A 353 17.57 -25.62 16.09
C LEU A 353 17.78 -25.68 14.58
N LYS A 354 16.69 -25.95 13.88
CA LYS A 354 16.57 -25.93 12.42
C LYS A 354 15.77 -24.73 11.94
N GLU A 355 14.75 -24.33 12.69
CA GLU A 355 13.83 -23.29 12.26
C GLU A 355 13.51 -22.34 13.40
N ILE A 356 13.70 -21.04 13.13
CA ILE A 356 13.39 -19.95 14.04
C ILE A 356 12.53 -18.94 13.29
N SER A 357 11.29 -18.74 13.74
CA SER A 357 10.39 -17.73 13.20
C SER A 357 9.91 -16.80 14.32
N LEU A 358 10.35 -15.55 14.26
CA LEU A 358 10.09 -14.47 15.23
C LEU A 358 9.38 -13.28 14.57
N SER A 359 8.98 -13.42 13.30
CA SER A 359 8.47 -12.31 12.50
C SER A 359 7.19 -11.71 13.05
N ASP A 360 6.91 -10.44 12.74
CA ASP A 360 5.68 -9.76 13.15
C ASP A 360 5.53 -9.71 14.69
N ASN A 361 6.44 -8.97 15.31
CA ASN A 361 6.50 -8.72 16.76
C ASN A 361 7.06 -7.29 17.02
N HIS A 362 7.35 -6.96 18.27
CA HIS A 362 7.98 -5.70 18.69
C HIS A 362 9.42 -5.91 19.21
N LEU A 363 10.16 -6.88 18.64
CA LEU A 363 11.53 -7.17 19.04
C LEU A 363 12.47 -6.04 18.64
N THR A 364 13.45 -5.74 19.49
CA THR A 364 14.39 -4.61 19.38
C THR A 364 15.84 -5.07 19.49
N GLY A 365 16.80 -4.19 19.23
CA GLY A 365 18.22 -4.47 19.36
C GLY A 365 18.79 -5.28 18.20
N ASN A 366 20.03 -5.77 18.36
CA ASN A 366 20.81 -6.36 17.28
C ASN A 366 20.67 -7.89 17.21
N LEU A 367 21.01 -8.48 16.05
CA LEU A 367 21.13 -9.93 15.92
C LEU A 367 22.29 -10.46 16.80
N PRO A 368 22.02 -11.38 17.76
CA PRO A 368 23.05 -11.88 18.65
C PRO A 368 24.06 -12.77 17.92
N LYS A 369 25.36 -12.53 18.14
CA LYS A 369 26.45 -13.24 17.46
C LYS A 369 26.41 -14.74 17.71
N GLU A 370 25.91 -15.16 18.87
CA GLU A 370 25.79 -16.55 19.31
C GLU A 370 24.91 -17.41 18.39
N LEU A 371 24.05 -16.81 17.55
CA LEU A 371 23.32 -17.52 16.50
C LEU A 371 24.25 -18.22 15.50
N ASN A 372 25.52 -17.80 15.39
CA ASN A 372 26.52 -18.47 14.56
C ASN A 372 26.84 -19.91 15.00
N LYS A 373 26.43 -20.32 16.21
CA LYS A 373 26.60 -21.70 16.72
C LYS A 373 25.55 -22.67 16.16
N LEU A 374 24.48 -22.17 15.56
CA LEU A 374 23.35 -22.96 15.08
C LEU A 374 23.64 -23.55 13.69
N ALA A 375 24.51 -24.57 13.65
CA ALA A 375 25.00 -25.16 12.40
C ALA A 375 23.91 -25.85 11.55
N PHE A 376 22.76 -26.18 12.14
CA PHE A 376 21.64 -26.84 11.46
C PHE A 376 20.49 -25.88 11.11
N LEU A 377 20.66 -24.57 11.31
CA LEU A 377 19.62 -23.58 11.06
C LEU A 377 19.34 -23.47 9.56
N GLU A 378 18.17 -23.95 9.13
CA GLU A 378 17.67 -23.95 7.75
C GLU A 378 16.78 -22.72 7.48
N LEU A 379 16.04 -22.24 8.49
CA LEU A 379 15.15 -21.08 8.37
C LEU A 379 15.36 -20.11 9.53
N PHE A 380 15.66 -18.86 9.21
CA PHE A 380 15.66 -17.74 10.16
C PHE A 380 14.79 -16.60 9.64
N SER A 381 13.72 -16.30 10.36
CA SER A 381 12.79 -15.23 10.03
C SER A 381 12.57 -14.34 11.24
N ALA A 382 12.88 -13.05 11.09
CA ALA A 382 12.67 -12.00 12.09
C ALA A 382 12.15 -10.71 11.44
N ALA A 383 11.38 -10.86 10.36
CA ALA A 383 10.82 -9.74 9.62
C ALA A 383 9.73 -9.01 10.41
N ILE A 384 9.41 -7.77 10.04
CA ILE A 384 8.33 -6.97 10.67
C ILE A 384 8.56 -6.88 12.19
N ASN A 385 9.67 -6.26 12.57
CA ASN A 385 10.07 -6.02 13.95
C ASN A 385 10.72 -4.62 14.06
N GLN A 386 11.31 -4.30 15.20
CA GLN A 386 12.07 -3.08 15.45
C GLN A 386 13.57 -3.40 15.66
N LEU A 387 14.08 -4.48 15.04
CA LEU A 387 15.48 -4.87 15.15
C LEU A 387 16.37 -3.87 14.43
N SER A 388 17.56 -3.64 14.95
CA SER A 388 18.49 -2.61 14.48
C SER A 388 19.92 -3.15 14.36
N GLY A 389 20.86 -2.28 14.00
CA GLY A 389 22.27 -2.64 13.87
C GLY A 389 22.63 -3.11 12.46
N SER A 390 23.89 -3.45 12.26
CA SER A 390 24.34 -4.03 10.99
C SER A 390 24.04 -5.52 10.91
N ILE A 391 23.69 -5.99 9.70
CA ILE A 391 23.52 -7.43 9.43
C ILE A 391 24.89 -8.10 9.52
N PRO A 392 25.14 -8.98 10.51
CA PRO A 392 26.48 -9.49 10.71
C PRO A 392 26.90 -10.50 9.63
N PRO A 393 28.18 -10.53 9.19
CA PRO A 393 28.64 -11.45 8.14
C PRO A 393 28.46 -12.93 8.46
N TRP A 394 28.46 -13.30 9.75
CA TRP A 394 28.35 -14.70 10.16
C TRP A 394 27.03 -15.36 9.76
N ILE A 395 25.95 -14.59 9.55
CA ILE A 395 24.65 -15.16 9.18
C ILE A 395 24.69 -15.78 7.77
N PHE A 396 25.50 -15.20 6.89
CA PHE A 396 25.75 -15.69 5.53
C PHE A 396 26.77 -16.84 5.49
N ASN A 397 27.33 -17.25 6.63
CA ASN A 397 28.23 -18.40 6.73
C ASN A 397 27.55 -19.64 7.34
N ILE A 398 26.26 -19.56 7.65
CA ILE A 398 25.48 -20.70 8.13
C ILE A 398 25.18 -21.60 6.94
N SER A 399 25.95 -22.68 6.79
CA SER A 399 25.91 -23.53 5.59
C SER A 399 24.58 -24.25 5.37
N ALA A 400 23.78 -24.47 6.42
CA ALA A 400 22.46 -25.09 6.33
C ALA A 400 21.34 -24.11 5.94
N LEU A 401 21.59 -22.80 5.96
CA LEU A 401 20.56 -21.77 5.82
C LEU A 401 20.00 -21.75 4.40
N LYS A 402 18.67 -21.91 4.30
CA LYS A 402 17.90 -21.86 3.06
C LYS A 402 17.04 -20.60 2.97
N HIS A 403 16.46 -20.17 4.09
CA HIS A 403 15.56 -19.02 4.14
C HIS A 403 16.05 -18.01 5.17
N LEU A 404 16.35 -16.79 4.70
CA LEU A 404 16.68 -15.66 5.55
C LEU A 404 15.70 -14.51 5.30
N SER A 405 14.98 -14.12 6.34
CA SER A 405 14.02 -13.01 6.26
C SER A 405 14.23 -12.01 7.40
N LEU A 406 14.66 -10.81 7.04
CA LEU A 406 14.94 -9.67 7.93
C LEU A 406 14.18 -8.40 7.49
N SER A 407 13.24 -8.53 6.55
CA SER A 407 12.48 -7.40 6.00
C SER A 407 11.73 -6.58 7.06
N ALA A 408 11.44 -5.31 6.79
CA ALA A 408 10.65 -4.43 7.65
C ALA A 408 11.22 -4.34 9.08
N ASN A 409 12.45 -3.83 9.18
CA ASN A 409 13.19 -3.57 10.44
C ASN A 409 14.01 -2.27 10.28
N HIS A 410 14.86 -1.97 11.26
CA HIS A 410 15.80 -0.83 11.27
C HIS A 410 17.25 -1.29 11.05
N PHE A 411 17.49 -2.35 10.25
CA PHE A 411 18.86 -2.77 9.95
C PHE A 411 19.53 -1.75 9.04
N TYR A 412 20.76 -1.34 9.39
CA TYR A 412 21.53 -0.34 8.64
C TYR A 412 22.93 -0.84 8.28
N GLY A 413 23.67 -0.07 7.49
CA GLY A 413 25.03 -0.43 7.08
C GLY A 413 25.08 -1.22 5.77
N ILE A 414 26.28 -1.68 5.43
CA ILE A 414 26.55 -2.40 4.19
C ILE A 414 26.38 -3.91 4.36
N LEU A 415 25.98 -4.58 3.28
CA LEU A 415 26.10 -6.04 3.20
C LEU A 415 27.59 -6.44 3.10
N PRO A 416 28.00 -7.55 3.74
CA PRO A 416 29.41 -7.91 3.92
C PRO A 416 30.13 -8.26 2.61
N LEU A 417 31.17 -7.52 2.23
CA LEU A 417 31.86 -7.69 0.94
C LEU A 417 32.77 -8.94 0.81
N SER A 418 32.82 -9.82 1.82
CA SER A 418 33.81 -10.91 1.88
C SER A 418 33.59 -11.97 0.78
N PRO A 419 34.53 -12.12 -0.18
CA PRO A 419 34.42 -13.10 -1.28
C PRO A 419 34.55 -14.57 -0.83
N GLU A 420 34.92 -14.79 0.43
CA GLU A 420 35.04 -16.11 1.06
C GLU A 420 33.69 -16.70 1.51
N LEU A 421 32.61 -15.91 1.45
CA LEU A 421 31.26 -16.35 1.81
C LEU A 421 30.66 -17.18 0.65
N SER A 422 30.48 -18.47 0.91
CA SER A 422 29.71 -19.38 0.07
C SER A 422 28.33 -19.54 0.69
N LEU A 423 27.28 -19.23 -0.07
CA LEU A 423 25.87 -19.39 0.30
C LEU A 423 25.27 -20.60 -0.42
N PRO A 424 25.81 -21.83 -0.24
CA PRO A 424 25.54 -22.93 -1.16
C PRO A 424 24.09 -23.38 -1.16
N ASN A 425 23.37 -23.18 -0.05
CA ASN A 425 22.01 -23.68 0.14
C ASN A 425 20.97 -22.57 0.26
N LEU A 426 21.36 -21.29 0.13
CA LEU A 426 20.39 -20.19 0.26
C LEU A 426 19.43 -20.22 -0.93
N GLU A 427 18.15 -20.33 -0.64
CA GLU A 427 17.04 -20.39 -1.59
C GLU A 427 16.29 -19.05 -1.61
N GLU A 428 16.02 -18.46 -0.45
CA GLU A 428 15.26 -17.21 -0.32
C GLU A 428 15.95 -16.18 0.59
N LEU A 429 16.09 -14.95 0.08
CA LEU A 429 16.66 -13.81 0.81
C LEU A 429 15.70 -12.61 0.78
N TYR A 430 15.21 -12.21 1.95
CA TYR A 430 14.33 -11.05 2.14
C TYR A 430 14.96 -10.03 3.09
N LEU A 431 15.32 -8.87 2.56
CA LEU A 431 15.95 -7.76 3.27
C LEU A 431 15.20 -6.43 3.05
N SER A 432 14.02 -6.48 2.44
CA SER A 432 13.28 -5.29 2.03
C SER A 432 12.82 -4.40 3.18
N SER A 433 12.62 -3.10 2.94
CA SER A 433 12.15 -2.13 3.94
C SER A 433 13.05 -2.09 5.18
N ASN A 434 14.32 -1.76 4.96
CA ASN A 434 15.33 -1.51 5.99
C ASN A 434 16.11 -0.22 5.65
N GLU A 435 17.17 0.07 6.41
CA GLU A 435 18.04 1.24 6.26
C GLU A 435 19.42 0.83 5.68
N LEU A 436 19.48 -0.29 4.93
CA LEU A 436 20.71 -0.82 4.35
C LEU A 436 21.20 0.08 3.21
N HIS A 437 22.51 0.28 3.10
CA HIS A 437 23.12 1.11 2.07
C HIS A 437 24.36 0.46 1.47
N GLY A 438 25.00 1.16 0.52
CA GLY A 438 26.15 0.66 -0.22
C GLY A 438 25.74 -0.21 -1.41
N GLU A 439 26.67 -0.96 -1.99
CA GLU A 439 26.41 -1.76 -3.19
C GLU A 439 25.78 -3.12 -2.86
N ILE A 440 25.00 -3.66 -3.81
CA ILE A 440 24.58 -5.06 -3.77
C ILE A 440 25.82 -5.93 -4.03
N PRO A 441 26.28 -6.72 -3.06
CA PRO A 441 27.59 -7.36 -3.12
C PRO A 441 27.61 -8.56 -4.07
N ILE A 442 28.74 -8.77 -4.74
CA ILE A 442 28.89 -9.81 -5.77
C ILE A 442 28.76 -11.24 -5.23
N PHE A 443 29.02 -11.48 -3.94
CA PHE A 443 28.92 -12.84 -3.36
C PHE A 443 27.51 -13.42 -3.47
N ILE A 444 26.46 -12.59 -3.62
CA ILE A 444 25.07 -13.06 -3.84
C ILE A 444 25.01 -13.97 -5.08
N THR A 445 25.86 -13.73 -6.07
CA THR A 445 25.96 -14.56 -7.28
C THR A 445 26.47 -15.98 -7.03
N ASN A 446 27.06 -16.25 -5.86
CA ASN A 446 27.49 -17.59 -5.43
C ASN A 446 26.33 -18.42 -4.85
N ALA A 447 25.18 -17.83 -4.55
CA ALA A 447 24.01 -18.54 -4.04
C ALA A 447 23.26 -19.25 -5.18
N SER A 448 23.82 -20.33 -5.74
CA SER A 448 23.29 -20.96 -6.96
C SER A 448 21.86 -21.52 -6.83
N ASN A 449 21.40 -21.76 -5.60
CA ASN A 449 20.05 -22.23 -5.29
C ASN A 449 19.03 -21.11 -5.09
N LEU A 450 19.45 -19.84 -5.17
CA LEU A 450 18.59 -18.69 -4.91
C LEU A 450 17.47 -18.61 -5.95
N ASP A 451 16.23 -18.67 -5.47
CA ASP A 451 15.02 -18.51 -6.26
C ASP A 451 14.32 -17.15 -6.01
N MET A 452 14.54 -16.55 -4.84
CA MET A 452 13.97 -15.26 -4.42
C MET A 452 15.04 -14.33 -3.87
N LEU A 453 15.18 -13.15 -4.50
CA LEU A 453 15.98 -12.04 -4.00
C LEU A 453 15.11 -10.79 -3.85
N GLU A 454 14.90 -10.38 -2.60
CA GLU A 454 14.08 -9.22 -2.23
C GLU A 454 14.91 -8.26 -1.36
N VAL A 455 15.35 -7.15 -1.94
CA VAL A 455 16.16 -6.10 -1.28
C VAL A 455 15.54 -4.70 -1.42
N SER A 456 14.26 -4.64 -1.79
CA SER A 456 13.55 -3.40 -2.12
C SER A 456 13.36 -2.46 -0.93
N ASN A 457 13.11 -1.17 -1.15
CA ASN A 457 12.96 -0.16 -0.09
C ASN A 457 14.15 -0.17 0.89
N ASN A 458 15.32 0.15 0.37
CA ASN A 458 16.55 0.39 1.12
C ASN A 458 17.26 1.59 0.47
N SER A 459 18.49 1.86 0.90
CA SER A 459 19.37 2.89 0.33
C SER A 459 20.54 2.26 -0.45
N PHE A 460 20.34 1.08 -1.07
CA PHE A 460 21.39 0.47 -1.89
C PHE A 460 21.72 1.34 -3.10
N SER A 461 22.99 1.48 -3.44
CA SER A 461 23.51 2.30 -4.53
C SER A 461 24.50 1.55 -5.42
N GLY A 462 25.10 2.23 -6.39
CA GLY A 462 26.03 1.60 -7.33
C GLY A 462 25.35 0.72 -8.38
N SER A 463 26.11 -0.14 -9.03
CA SER A 463 25.62 -0.98 -10.13
C SER A 463 25.15 -2.36 -9.66
N ILE A 464 24.07 -2.87 -10.25
CA ILE A 464 23.58 -4.22 -9.98
C ILE A 464 24.57 -5.26 -10.55
N PRO A 465 25.05 -6.24 -9.75
CA PRO A 465 25.98 -7.25 -10.22
C PRO A 465 25.36 -8.15 -11.29
N ASN A 466 26.21 -8.87 -12.03
CA ASN A 466 25.75 -9.85 -13.01
C ASN A 466 25.12 -11.05 -12.31
N LEU A 467 23.78 -11.15 -12.34
CA LEU A 467 23.01 -12.20 -11.68
C LEU A 467 22.81 -13.46 -12.54
N GLY A 468 23.44 -13.54 -13.72
CA GLY A 468 23.23 -14.63 -14.68
C GLY A 468 23.71 -16.01 -14.20
N SER A 469 24.45 -16.10 -13.09
CA SER A 469 24.79 -17.37 -12.45
C SER A 469 23.62 -17.97 -11.66
N LEU A 470 22.64 -17.16 -11.24
CA LEU A 470 21.48 -17.54 -10.45
C LEU A 470 20.41 -18.19 -11.33
N ARG A 471 20.70 -19.40 -11.83
CA ARG A 471 19.86 -20.08 -12.83
C ARG A 471 18.48 -20.46 -12.34
N LEU A 472 18.32 -20.63 -11.02
CA LEU A 472 17.06 -20.96 -10.35
C LEU A 472 16.24 -19.73 -9.95
N LEU A 473 16.74 -18.51 -10.19
CA LEU A 473 16.07 -17.27 -9.82
C LEU A 473 14.69 -17.17 -10.48
N ARG A 474 13.65 -17.04 -9.66
CA ARG A 474 12.25 -16.86 -10.05
C ARG A 474 11.78 -15.43 -9.82
N ARG A 475 12.22 -14.79 -8.73
CA ARG A 475 11.77 -13.44 -8.36
C ARG A 475 12.96 -12.56 -8.00
N LEU A 476 13.05 -11.41 -8.67
CA LEU A 476 14.04 -10.38 -8.41
C LEU A 476 13.33 -9.06 -8.12
N HIS A 477 13.32 -8.67 -6.86
CA HIS A 477 12.69 -7.45 -6.37
C HIS A 477 13.77 -6.55 -5.74
N ILE A 478 14.06 -5.43 -6.39
CA ILE A 478 15.11 -4.47 -5.99
C ILE A 478 14.61 -3.03 -5.98
N TRP A 479 13.30 -2.82 -6.01
CA TRP A 479 12.69 -1.50 -6.21
C TRP A 479 12.90 -0.57 -5.03
N GLY A 480 12.76 0.75 -5.22
CA GLY A 480 12.86 1.71 -4.12
C GLY A 480 14.27 1.75 -3.50
N ASN A 481 15.27 1.94 -4.34
CA ASN A 481 16.69 2.06 -3.96
C ASN A 481 17.35 3.16 -4.81
N SER A 482 18.65 3.38 -4.62
CA SER A 482 19.48 4.32 -5.38
C SER A 482 20.38 3.60 -6.42
N LEU A 483 19.93 2.48 -6.97
CA LEU A 483 20.71 1.66 -7.90
C LEU A 483 20.82 2.30 -9.29
N SER A 484 21.93 2.00 -9.98
CA SER A 484 22.28 2.54 -11.29
C SER A 484 22.61 1.42 -12.30
N GLY A 485 22.39 1.72 -13.59
CA GLY A 485 22.77 0.88 -14.72
C GLY A 485 21.80 -0.26 -15.06
N LEU A 486 21.55 -0.44 -16.36
CA LEU A 486 20.70 -1.52 -16.92
C LEU A 486 21.51 -2.73 -17.45
N GLY A 487 22.84 -2.73 -17.30
CA GLY A 487 23.73 -3.74 -17.88
C GLY A 487 23.42 -5.18 -17.45
N PHE A 488 22.95 -5.35 -16.20
CA PHE A 488 22.60 -6.65 -15.63
C PHE A 488 21.43 -7.35 -16.35
N ILE A 489 20.53 -6.63 -17.03
CA ILE A 489 19.38 -7.22 -17.74
C ILE A 489 19.84 -8.26 -18.76
N SER A 490 20.97 -8.01 -19.43
CA SER A 490 21.54 -8.97 -20.39
C SER A 490 21.91 -10.31 -19.75
N SER A 491 22.36 -10.28 -18.48
CA SER A 491 22.73 -11.48 -17.74
C SER A 491 21.53 -12.31 -17.27
N LEU A 492 20.39 -11.66 -17.02
CA LEU A 492 19.16 -12.33 -16.60
C LEU A 492 18.58 -13.25 -17.67
N ALA A 493 19.04 -13.16 -18.93
CA ALA A 493 18.71 -14.14 -19.97
C ALA A 493 19.13 -15.58 -19.59
N ASN A 494 20.08 -15.74 -18.67
CA ASN A 494 20.49 -17.04 -18.14
C ASN A 494 19.57 -17.55 -17.01
N CYS A 495 18.72 -16.71 -16.42
CA CYS A 495 17.77 -17.06 -15.37
C CYS A 495 16.48 -17.61 -16.01
N GLN A 496 16.46 -18.89 -16.35
CA GLN A 496 15.39 -19.48 -17.16
C GLN A 496 14.05 -19.61 -16.42
N PHE A 497 14.05 -19.57 -15.09
CA PHE A 497 12.83 -19.66 -14.27
C PHE A 497 12.29 -18.30 -13.81
N LEU A 498 12.86 -17.18 -14.29
CA LEU A 498 12.45 -15.84 -13.87
C LEU A 498 10.97 -15.59 -14.21
N GLU A 499 10.16 -15.37 -13.17
CA GLU A 499 8.72 -15.10 -13.21
C GLU A 499 8.41 -13.63 -12.93
N GLU A 500 9.20 -12.97 -12.08
CA GLU A 500 9.00 -11.58 -11.69
C GLU A 500 10.31 -10.78 -11.69
N LEU A 501 10.28 -9.62 -12.35
CA LEU A 501 11.35 -8.63 -12.37
C LEU A 501 10.78 -7.27 -11.99
N GLU A 502 11.14 -6.79 -10.81
CA GLU A 502 10.69 -5.52 -10.24
C GLU A 502 11.91 -4.67 -9.87
N ILE A 503 12.17 -3.64 -10.68
CA ILE A 503 13.35 -2.77 -10.60
C ILE A 503 12.97 -1.30 -10.45
N SER A 504 11.68 -1.02 -10.24
CA SER A 504 11.10 0.32 -10.22
C SER A 504 11.71 1.22 -9.16
N LEU A 505 11.50 2.53 -9.26
CA LEU A 505 11.93 3.52 -8.27
C LEU A 505 13.43 3.40 -7.95
N ASN A 506 14.25 3.32 -9.00
CA ASN A 506 15.70 3.32 -8.95
C ASN A 506 16.25 4.21 -10.06
N PRO A 507 17.23 5.09 -9.83
CA PRO A 507 17.83 5.92 -10.88
C PRO A 507 18.75 5.10 -11.81
N LEU A 508 18.22 4.06 -12.46
CA LEU A 508 18.96 3.13 -13.30
C LEU A 508 19.61 3.85 -14.48
N ASN A 509 18.89 4.83 -15.05
CA ASN A 509 19.31 5.58 -16.24
C ASN A 509 19.58 4.66 -17.46
N GLY A 510 19.71 5.27 -18.65
CA GLY A 510 20.06 4.57 -19.88
C GLY A 510 18.86 3.91 -20.59
N ILE A 511 19.18 3.06 -21.58
CA ILE A 511 18.22 2.54 -22.56
C ILE A 511 17.92 1.07 -22.29
N LEU A 512 16.66 0.66 -22.44
CA LEU A 512 16.28 -0.76 -22.42
C LEU A 512 17.01 -1.54 -23.51
N PRO A 513 17.82 -2.56 -23.17
CA PRO A 513 18.60 -3.29 -24.15
C PRO A 513 17.73 -4.28 -24.94
N ASP A 514 18.10 -4.54 -26.21
CA ASP A 514 17.43 -5.56 -27.04
C ASP A 514 17.43 -6.96 -26.42
N SER A 515 18.41 -7.24 -25.55
CA SER A 515 18.53 -8.50 -24.79
C SER A 515 17.34 -8.76 -23.87
N ILE A 516 16.50 -7.75 -23.59
CA ILE A 516 15.26 -7.94 -22.84
C ILE A 516 14.36 -9.01 -23.48
N GLY A 517 14.35 -9.12 -24.81
CA GLY A 517 13.61 -10.17 -25.51
C GLY A 517 14.16 -11.60 -25.30
N ASN A 518 15.29 -11.75 -24.61
CA ASN A 518 15.88 -13.04 -24.26
C ASN A 518 15.63 -13.43 -22.79
N LEU A 519 14.89 -12.61 -22.01
CA LEU A 519 14.47 -12.98 -20.67
C LEU A 519 13.56 -14.21 -20.68
N SER A 520 13.37 -14.82 -19.51
CA SER A 520 12.58 -16.05 -19.36
C SER A 520 11.19 -15.95 -19.99
N LYS A 521 10.76 -17.05 -20.60
CA LYS A 521 9.39 -17.23 -21.10
C LYS A 521 8.36 -17.37 -19.96
N SER A 522 8.82 -17.71 -18.77
CA SER A 522 8.01 -17.78 -17.55
C SER A 522 7.75 -16.39 -16.94
N LEU A 523 8.41 -15.34 -17.45
CA LEU A 523 8.25 -13.97 -16.94
C LEU A 523 6.80 -13.53 -17.09
N THR A 524 6.15 -13.26 -15.96
CA THR A 524 4.76 -12.80 -15.86
C THR A 524 4.71 -11.31 -15.54
N ASN A 525 5.62 -10.82 -14.70
CA ASN A 525 5.64 -9.44 -14.26
C ASN A 525 6.97 -8.79 -14.62
N PHE A 526 6.92 -7.71 -15.40
CA PHE A 526 8.05 -6.82 -15.61
C PHE A 526 7.65 -5.39 -15.26
N ARG A 527 8.29 -4.85 -14.22
CA ARG A 527 8.02 -3.51 -13.71
C ARG A 527 9.33 -2.75 -13.54
N ALA A 528 9.39 -1.59 -14.20
CA ALA A 528 10.52 -0.68 -14.20
C ALA A 528 10.02 0.77 -14.29
N HIS A 529 9.06 1.13 -13.44
CA HIS A 529 8.49 2.48 -13.40
C HIS A 529 9.35 3.41 -12.55
N GLY A 530 9.43 4.70 -12.90
CA GLY A 530 10.21 5.67 -12.12
C GLY A 530 11.72 5.39 -12.13
N CYS A 531 12.27 4.93 -13.26
CA CYS A 531 13.66 4.45 -13.34
C CYS A 531 14.64 5.38 -14.09
N ASN A 532 14.19 6.55 -14.53
CA ASN A 532 14.92 7.44 -15.46
C ASN A 532 15.36 6.75 -16.76
N ILE A 533 14.64 5.70 -17.19
CA ILE A 533 14.92 4.99 -18.43
C ILE A 533 14.61 5.90 -19.62
N ASN A 534 15.53 5.99 -20.59
CA ASN A 534 15.37 6.78 -21.81
C ASN A 534 15.46 5.91 -23.08
N GLY A 535 15.47 6.55 -24.25
CA GLY A 535 15.48 5.85 -25.53
C GLY A 535 14.09 5.35 -25.92
N VAL A 536 14.01 4.24 -26.66
CA VAL A 536 12.76 3.69 -27.22
C VAL A 536 12.45 2.31 -26.63
N ILE A 537 11.19 1.90 -26.67
CA ILE A 537 10.80 0.52 -26.32
C ILE A 537 11.31 -0.42 -27.44
N PRO A 538 12.21 -1.38 -27.15
CA PRO A 538 12.80 -2.23 -28.18
C PRO A 538 11.77 -3.20 -28.78
N SER A 539 11.85 -3.41 -30.10
CA SER A 539 10.92 -4.30 -30.81
C SER A 539 11.00 -5.77 -30.36
N THR A 540 12.12 -6.16 -29.73
CA THR A 540 12.36 -7.48 -29.15
C THR A 540 11.43 -7.81 -27.98
N ILE A 541 10.77 -6.80 -27.38
CA ILE A 541 9.77 -6.98 -26.31
C ILE A 541 8.66 -7.98 -26.68
N ARG A 542 8.39 -8.14 -27.98
CA ARG A 542 7.44 -9.12 -28.53
C ARG A 542 7.72 -10.57 -28.13
N LYS A 543 8.95 -10.88 -27.71
CA LYS A 543 9.37 -12.23 -27.31
C LYS A 543 8.94 -12.57 -25.88
N LEU A 544 8.52 -11.60 -25.09
CA LEU A 544 8.07 -11.76 -23.70
C LEU A 544 6.64 -12.32 -23.60
N ILE A 545 6.38 -13.45 -24.28
CA ILE A 545 5.05 -14.02 -24.48
C ILE A 545 4.31 -14.42 -23.19
N GLY A 546 5.04 -14.56 -22.08
CA GLY A 546 4.48 -14.90 -20.77
C GLY A 546 3.93 -13.71 -19.99
N VAL A 547 4.31 -12.48 -20.35
CA VAL A 547 4.09 -11.28 -19.52
C VAL A 547 2.61 -10.92 -19.46
N GLN A 548 2.14 -10.73 -18.23
CA GLN A 548 0.81 -10.30 -17.86
C GLN A 548 0.80 -8.84 -17.41
N ILE A 549 1.87 -8.38 -16.76
CA ILE A 549 2.04 -7.00 -16.31
C ILE A 549 3.31 -6.41 -16.89
N LEU A 550 3.17 -5.34 -17.67
CA LEU A 550 4.27 -4.54 -18.18
C LEU A 550 4.13 -3.10 -17.69
N SER A 551 5.05 -2.66 -16.84
CA SER A 551 5.10 -1.28 -16.32
C SER A 551 6.41 -0.60 -16.67
N LEU A 552 6.32 0.47 -17.47
CA LEU A 552 7.43 1.37 -17.81
C LEU A 552 7.05 2.83 -17.53
N ALA A 553 6.06 3.07 -16.66
CA ALA A 553 5.53 4.39 -16.39
C ALA A 553 6.53 5.32 -15.67
N GLY A 554 6.37 6.63 -15.79
CA GLY A 554 7.20 7.60 -15.07
C GLY A 554 8.68 7.54 -15.48
N ASN A 555 8.97 7.37 -16.76
CA ASN A 555 10.31 7.33 -17.32
C ASN A 555 10.51 8.45 -18.36
N GLN A 556 11.66 8.45 -19.02
CA GLN A 556 12.01 9.37 -20.11
C GLN A 556 11.94 8.66 -21.48
N ILE A 557 11.05 7.67 -21.63
CA ILE A 557 10.95 6.88 -22.85
C ILE A 557 10.35 7.73 -23.96
N THR A 558 11.03 7.77 -25.09
CA THR A 558 10.70 8.50 -26.32
C THR A 558 10.28 7.52 -27.43
N GLY A 559 10.01 8.05 -28.62
CA GLY A 559 9.61 7.27 -29.79
C GLY A 559 8.12 6.91 -29.79
N VAL A 560 7.76 5.96 -30.64
CA VAL A 560 6.38 5.49 -30.81
C VAL A 560 6.13 4.23 -29.99
N ILE A 561 4.87 3.96 -29.66
CA ILE A 561 4.47 2.66 -29.10
C ILE A 561 4.71 1.59 -30.19
N PRO A 562 5.59 0.60 -29.99
CA PRO A 562 5.92 -0.35 -31.04
C PRO A 562 4.72 -1.27 -31.35
N PRO A 563 4.33 -1.43 -32.64
CA PRO A 563 3.25 -2.33 -33.04
C PRO A 563 3.45 -3.78 -32.56
N THR A 564 4.70 -4.17 -32.34
CA THR A 564 5.05 -5.51 -31.88
C THR A 564 4.56 -5.84 -30.46
N LEU A 565 4.18 -4.85 -29.64
CA LEU A 565 3.50 -5.08 -28.35
C LEU A 565 2.19 -5.84 -28.52
N GLY A 566 1.51 -5.66 -29.65
CA GLY A 566 0.30 -6.39 -30.03
C GLY A 566 0.43 -7.91 -30.04
N LYS A 567 1.66 -8.46 -30.00
CA LYS A 567 1.91 -9.90 -29.95
C LYS A 567 1.86 -10.48 -28.54
N LEU A 568 1.78 -9.66 -27.50
CA LEU A 568 1.73 -10.09 -26.10
C LEU A 568 0.29 -10.46 -25.68
N ASN A 569 -0.22 -11.58 -26.18
CA ASN A 569 -1.61 -12.00 -25.99
C ASN A 569 -2.00 -12.31 -24.53
N ARG A 570 -1.03 -12.56 -23.65
CA ARG A 570 -1.25 -12.77 -22.21
C ARG A 570 -1.26 -11.48 -21.39
N LEU A 571 -0.92 -10.34 -22.00
CA LEU A 571 -0.84 -9.07 -21.29
C LEU A 571 -2.21 -8.66 -20.78
N GLN A 572 -2.28 -8.39 -19.47
CA GLN A 572 -3.48 -7.96 -18.76
C GLN A 572 -3.39 -6.49 -18.36
N ARG A 573 -2.18 -6.00 -18.06
CA ARG A 573 -1.94 -4.64 -17.59
C ARG A 573 -0.75 -4.01 -18.32
N LEU A 574 -0.99 -2.86 -18.93
CA LEU A 574 0.02 -2.07 -19.62
C LEU A 574 0.07 -0.64 -19.06
N TYR A 575 1.19 -0.29 -18.43
CA TYR A 575 1.43 1.04 -17.89
C TYR A 575 2.60 1.71 -18.61
N LEU A 576 2.29 2.68 -19.48
CA LEU A 576 3.28 3.51 -20.20
C LEU A 576 3.10 5.01 -19.92
N TYR A 577 2.29 5.36 -18.93
CA TYR A 577 1.97 6.75 -18.61
C TYR A 577 3.17 7.54 -18.09
N ALA A 578 3.08 8.88 -18.13
CA ALA A 578 4.14 9.79 -17.70
C ALA A 578 5.48 9.48 -18.39
N ASN A 579 5.48 9.55 -19.73
CA ASN A 579 6.64 9.35 -20.60
C ASN A 579 6.63 10.40 -21.72
N GLN A 580 7.54 10.28 -22.68
CA GLN A 580 7.66 11.15 -23.86
C GLN A 580 7.26 10.42 -25.16
N LEU A 581 6.36 9.44 -25.06
CA LEU A 581 5.88 8.68 -26.22
C LEU A 581 5.07 9.58 -27.14
N HIS A 582 5.26 9.45 -28.44
CA HIS A 582 4.56 10.24 -29.45
C HIS A 582 4.08 9.37 -30.63
N GLY A 583 3.39 9.99 -31.58
CA GLY A 583 2.80 9.28 -32.71
C GLY A 583 1.50 8.57 -32.33
N PHE A 584 1.05 7.66 -33.19
CA PHE A 584 -0.24 7.00 -33.07
C PHE A 584 -0.20 5.82 -32.09
N ILE A 585 -1.34 5.54 -31.46
CA ILE A 585 -1.60 4.24 -30.83
C ILE A 585 -1.79 3.22 -31.98
N PRO A 586 -0.90 2.22 -32.16
CA PRO A 586 -0.99 1.29 -33.28
C PRO A 586 -2.18 0.34 -33.15
N GLN A 587 -2.84 0.02 -34.27
CA GLN A 587 -3.95 -0.94 -34.33
C GLN A 587 -3.56 -2.33 -33.80
N ASP A 588 -2.29 -2.72 -33.96
CA ASP A 588 -1.76 -4.01 -33.49
C ASP A 588 -1.94 -4.23 -31.98
N ILE A 589 -2.06 -3.17 -31.16
CA ILE A 589 -2.35 -3.27 -29.72
C ILE A 589 -3.59 -4.12 -29.44
N CYS A 590 -4.54 -4.14 -30.36
CA CYS A 590 -5.75 -4.95 -30.23
C CYS A 590 -5.49 -6.47 -30.33
N GLY A 591 -4.28 -6.90 -30.66
CA GLY A 591 -3.86 -8.30 -30.52
C GLY A 591 -3.73 -8.77 -29.06
N MET A 592 -3.69 -7.85 -28.09
CA MET A 592 -3.64 -8.16 -26.65
C MET A 592 -5.05 -8.46 -26.12
N SER A 593 -5.65 -9.59 -26.51
CA SER A 593 -7.07 -9.91 -26.21
C SER A 593 -7.41 -9.98 -24.70
N ASN A 594 -6.41 -10.18 -23.84
CA ASN A 594 -6.58 -10.30 -22.39
C ASN A 594 -6.36 -8.98 -21.63
N ILE A 595 -6.11 -7.86 -22.33
CA ILE A 595 -5.84 -6.57 -21.70
C ILE A 595 -7.06 -6.10 -20.92
N GLY A 596 -6.88 -5.89 -19.62
CA GLY A 596 -7.88 -5.33 -18.70
C GLY A 596 -7.60 -3.87 -18.36
N GLU A 597 -6.32 -3.50 -18.30
CA GLU A 597 -5.88 -2.18 -17.87
C GLU A 597 -4.91 -1.58 -18.88
N LEU A 598 -5.27 -0.41 -19.42
CA LEU A 598 -4.46 0.33 -20.39
C LEU A 598 -4.26 1.78 -19.94
N TYR A 599 -3.03 2.11 -19.56
CA TYR A 599 -2.66 3.41 -18.99
C TYR A 599 -1.57 4.05 -19.87
N LEU A 600 -1.98 5.02 -20.68
CA LEU A 600 -1.14 5.76 -21.62
C LEU A 600 -1.18 7.28 -21.37
N GLN A 601 -1.76 7.72 -20.25
CA GLN A 601 -1.92 9.14 -19.93
C GLN A 601 -0.57 9.86 -19.77
N GLU A 602 -0.58 11.20 -19.81
CA GLU A 602 0.63 12.03 -19.66
C GLU A 602 1.73 11.63 -20.66
N ASN A 603 1.40 11.65 -21.95
CA ASN A 603 2.31 11.41 -23.07
C ASN A 603 2.04 12.44 -24.20
N ASN A 604 2.69 12.26 -25.34
CA ASN A 604 2.55 13.11 -26.53
C ASN A 604 1.89 12.35 -27.70
N LEU A 605 1.00 11.39 -27.41
CA LEU A 605 0.33 10.55 -28.42
C LEU A 605 -0.66 11.37 -29.25
N THR A 606 -0.73 11.09 -30.55
CA THR A 606 -1.53 11.82 -31.54
C THR A 606 -2.47 10.91 -32.32
N GLY A 607 -3.40 11.51 -33.06
CA GLY A 607 -4.34 10.80 -33.95
C GLY A 607 -5.53 10.17 -33.23
N PRO A 608 -6.32 9.35 -33.96
CA PRO A 608 -7.54 8.78 -33.44
C PRO A 608 -7.29 7.62 -32.47
N ILE A 609 -8.24 7.40 -31.56
CA ILE A 609 -8.32 6.14 -30.80
C ILE A 609 -8.60 5.00 -31.80
N PRO A 610 -7.83 3.90 -31.79
CA PRO A 610 -8.03 2.79 -32.73
C PRO A 610 -9.43 2.19 -32.65
N GLU A 611 -10.06 1.96 -33.80
CA GLU A 611 -11.42 1.41 -33.87
C GLU A 611 -11.50 0.04 -33.19
N CYS A 612 -10.48 -0.80 -33.29
CA CYS A 612 -10.48 -2.13 -32.69
C CYS A 612 -10.52 -2.16 -31.16
N PHE A 613 -10.40 -1.02 -30.45
CA PHE A 613 -10.53 -0.99 -28.99
C PHE A 613 -11.91 -1.50 -28.54
N GLY A 614 -12.95 -1.29 -29.34
CA GLY A 614 -14.29 -1.84 -29.08
C GLY A 614 -14.37 -3.38 -29.05
N ASP A 615 -13.37 -4.06 -29.60
CA ASP A 615 -13.32 -5.53 -29.64
C ASP A 615 -12.61 -6.14 -28.41
N LEU A 616 -11.94 -5.31 -27.60
CA LEU A 616 -11.17 -5.72 -26.42
C LEU A 616 -12.07 -5.90 -25.19
N LYS A 617 -12.92 -6.94 -25.20
CA LYS A 617 -13.94 -7.21 -24.17
C LYS A 617 -13.41 -7.38 -22.74
N SER A 618 -12.11 -7.67 -22.59
CA SER A 618 -11.44 -7.82 -21.29
C SER A 618 -11.16 -6.47 -20.61
N LEU A 619 -11.22 -5.34 -21.35
CA LEU A 619 -10.92 -4.01 -20.81
C LEU A 619 -11.87 -3.66 -19.65
N ARG A 620 -11.27 -3.09 -18.60
CA ARG A 620 -11.91 -2.57 -17.39
C ARG A 620 -11.52 -1.11 -17.18
N ASN A 621 -10.24 -0.77 -17.39
CA ASN A 621 -9.70 0.55 -17.11
C ASN A 621 -8.96 1.10 -18.33
N ILE A 622 -9.34 2.29 -18.77
CA ILE A 622 -8.69 3.00 -19.88
C ILE A 622 -8.36 4.41 -19.43
N TYR A 623 -7.07 4.74 -19.37
CA TYR A 623 -6.56 6.07 -19.06
C TYR A 623 -5.70 6.57 -20.22
N LEU A 624 -6.24 7.50 -21.00
CA LEU A 624 -5.57 8.13 -22.16
C LEU A 624 -5.44 9.66 -22.00
N SER A 625 -5.65 10.17 -20.78
CA SER A 625 -5.70 11.61 -20.54
C SER A 625 -4.37 12.33 -20.78
N SER A 626 -4.42 13.66 -20.93
CA SER A 626 -3.24 14.52 -21.11
C SER A 626 -2.35 14.03 -22.26
N ASN A 627 -2.95 13.94 -23.45
CA ASN A 627 -2.31 13.57 -24.72
C ASN A 627 -2.76 14.56 -25.83
N LYS A 628 -2.42 14.26 -27.08
CA LYS A 628 -2.83 15.02 -28.28
C LYS A 628 -3.74 14.18 -29.20
N LEU A 629 -4.50 13.24 -28.65
CA LEU A 629 -5.44 12.42 -29.40
C LEU A 629 -6.54 13.30 -29.99
N ASN A 630 -7.00 12.97 -31.19
CA ASN A 630 -7.97 13.77 -31.93
C ASN A 630 -9.06 12.90 -32.55
N SER A 631 -9.93 13.51 -33.36
CA SER A 631 -11.07 12.82 -33.99
C SER A 631 -12.14 12.38 -32.98
N SER A 632 -13.17 11.68 -33.46
CA SER A 632 -14.24 11.15 -32.61
C SER A 632 -13.92 9.80 -32.01
N ILE A 633 -14.49 9.51 -30.84
CA ILE A 633 -14.45 8.17 -30.22
C ILE A 633 -15.17 7.19 -31.17
N PRO A 634 -14.54 6.08 -31.58
CA PRO A 634 -15.17 5.07 -32.45
C PRO A 634 -16.47 4.53 -31.85
N LEU A 635 -17.51 4.29 -32.67
CA LEU A 635 -18.83 3.87 -32.18
C LEU A 635 -18.81 2.52 -31.45
N ASN A 636 -17.99 1.58 -31.92
CA ASN A 636 -17.85 0.28 -31.30
C ASN A 636 -17.14 0.34 -29.93
N PHE A 637 -16.43 1.42 -29.60
CA PHE A 637 -15.81 1.63 -28.28
C PHE A 637 -16.84 1.58 -27.15
N TRP A 638 -18.05 2.09 -27.40
CA TRP A 638 -19.15 2.12 -26.43
C TRP A 638 -19.77 0.73 -26.16
N ASN A 639 -19.32 -0.32 -26.86
CA ASN A 639 -19.73 -1.70 -26.62
C ASN A 639 -18.95 -2.41 -25.50
N LEU A 640 -17.98 -1.75 -24.85
CA LEU A 640 -17.18 -2.30 -23.76
C LEU A 640 -17.99 -2.37 -22.44
N LYS A 641 -18.96 -3.29 -22.37
CA LYS A 641 -19.96 -3.37 -21.27
C LYS A 641 -19.40 -3.55 -19.86
N ASP A 642 -18.20 -4.11 -19.76
CA ASP A 642 -17.54 -4.38 -18.49
C ASP A 642 -16.57 -3.26 -18.06
N LEU A 643 -16.51 -2.15 -18.80
CA LEU A 643 -15.64 -1.02 -18.51
C LEU A 643 -16.07 -0.35 -17.18
N LEU A 644 -15.08 -0.10 -16.31
CA LEU A 644 -15.26 0.48 -14.98
C LEU A 644 -14.77 1.93 -14.93
N PHE A 645 -13.63 2.23 -15.56
CA PHE A 645 -13.02 3.56 -15.53
C PHE A 645 -12.60 3.98 -16.93
N LEU A 646 -13.10 5.13 -17.37
CA LEU A 646 -12.74 5.74 -18.64
C LEU A 646 -12.31 7.19 -18.44
N ASN A 647 -11.03 7.45 -18.63
CA ASN A 647 -10.48 8.79 -18.60
C ASN A 647 -9.81 9.14 -19.93
N LEU A 648 -10.44 10.06 -20.66
CA LEU A 648 -10.00 10.60 -21.96
C LEU A 648 -9.74 12.11 -21.89
N SER A 649 -9.63 12.68 -20.69
CA SER A 649 -9.56 14.13 -20.51
C SER A 649 -8.28 14.76 -21.07
N SER A 650 -8.27 16.08 -21.22
CA SER A 650 -7.09 16.84 -21.70
C SER A 650 -6.54 16.29 -23.03
N ASN A 651 -7.40 16.22 -24.04
CA ASN A 651 -7.08 15.79 -25.40
C ASN A 651 -7.71 16.76 -26.43
N ARG A 652 -7.68 16.39 -27.72
CA ARG A 652 -8.34 17.12 -28.83
C ARG A 652 -9.48 16.29 -29.43
N LEU A 653 -10.10 15.41 -28.65
CA LEU A 653 -11.21 14.57 -29.11
C LEU A 653 -12.44 15.41 -29.39
N SER A 654 -13.23 15.03 -30.38
CA SER A 654 -14.40 15.78 -30.84
C SER A 654 -15.56 14.85 -31.19
N GLY A 655 -16.69 15.41 -31.61
CA GLY A 655 -17.89 14.63 -31.95
C GLY A 655 -18.94 14.69 -30.84
N GLN A 656 -20.03 13.95 -31.06
CA GLN A 656 -21.17 13.87 -30.13
C GLN A 656 -21.10 12.58 -29.32
N LEU A 657 -21.67 12.60 -28.11
CA LEU A 657 -21.85 11.37 -27.33
C LEU A 657 -23.00 10.55 -27.92
N PRO A 658 -22.77 9.28 -28.29
CA PRO A 658 -23.76 8.49 -28.99
C PRO A 658 -24.73 7.80 -28.03
N TYR A 659 -25.81 7.23 -28.57
CA TYR A 659 -26.83 6.54 -27.76
C TYR A 659 -26.28 5.30 -27.04
N GLU A 660 -25.32 4.62 -27.67
CA GLU A 660 -24.66 3.38 -27.27
C GLU A 660 -23.98 3.46 -25.89
N ILE A 661 -23.72 4.66 -25.37
CA ILE A 661 -23.21 4.87 -24.00
C ILE A 661 -24.07 4.18 -22.93
N THR A 662 -25.36 3.99 -23.21
CA THR A 662 -26.31 3.22 -22.36
C THR A 662 -25.88 1.78 -22.07
N GLY A 663 -24.99 1.23 -22.89
CA GLY A 663 -24.43 -0.12 -22.72
C GLY A 663 -23.40 -0.23 -21.59
N LEU A 664 -22.81 0.88 -21.14
CA LEU A 664 -21.71 0.92 -20.15
C LEU A 664 -22.23 0.88 -18.71
N ARG A 665 -23.02 -0.15 -18.38
CA ARG A 665 -23.72 -0.26 -17.09
C ARG A 665 -22.79 -0.35 -15.88
N GLN A 666 -21.59 -0.89 -16.05
CA GLN A 666 -20.60 -1.07 -14.97
C GLN A 666 -19.66 0.13 -14.79
N LEU A 667 -19.81 1.18 -15.61
CA LEU A 667 -18.92 2.33 -15.58
C LEU A 667 -19.11 3.11 -14.29
N ASN A 668 -18.04 3.25 -13.51
CA ASN A 668 -17.99 4.01 -12.27
C ASN A 668 -17.54 5.45 -12.52
N GLU A 669 -16.53 5.65 -13.37
CA GLU A 669 -15.96 6.96 -13.68
C GLU A 669 -15.90 7.21 -15.18
N LEU A 670 -16.43 8.37 -15.58
CA LEU A 670 -16.32 8.90 -16.93
C LEU A 670 -15.77 10.32 -16.89
N ASP A 671 -14.53 10.48 -17.34
CA ASP A 671 -13.89 11.79 -17.49
C ASP A 671 -13.56 12.07 -18.96
N LEU A 672 -14.31 13.00 -19.54
CA LEU A 672 -14.14 13.50 -20.91
C LEU A 672 -13.76 14.99 -20.93
N SER A 673 -13.35 15.53 -19.79
CA SER A 673 -13.10 16.95 -19.63
C SER A 673 -11.96 17.47 -20.52
N TYR A 674 -11.92 18.78 -20.76
CA TYR A 674 -10.86 19.42 -21.57
C TYR A 674 -10.70 18.78 -22.95
N ASN A 675 -11.78 18.76 -23.72
CA ASN A 675 -11.84 18.24 -25.08
C ASN A 675 -12.69 19.16 -25.99
N LEU A 676 -13.04 18.70 -27.18
CA LEU A 676 -13.83 19.41 -28.19
C LEU A 676 -15.17 18.72 -28.47
N PHE A 677 -15.72 17.95 -27.52
CA PHE A 677 -17.03 17.30 -27.67
C PHE A 677 -18.13 18.36 -27.77
N PHE A 678 -19.12 18.13 -28.63
CA PHE A 678 -20.20 19.08 -28.91
C PHE A 678 -21.55 18.36 -29.02
N GLY A 679 -22.63 19.14 -29.19
CA GLY A 679 -23.99 18.63 -29.24
C GLY A 679 -24.58 18.41 -27.85
N ASP A 680 -25.62 17.59 -27.77
CA ASP A 680 -26.40 17.40 -26.56
C ASP A 680 -25.77 16.30 -25.69
N ILE A 681 -25.92 16.41 -24.36
CA ILE A 681 -25.69 15.27 -23.47
C ILE A 681 -26.86 14.28 -23.67
N PRO A 682 -26.61 13.03 -24.13
CA PRO A 682 -27.68 12.12 -24.51
C PRO A 682 -28.46 11.66 -23.29
N ARG A 683 -29.79 11.55 -23.43
CA ARG A 683 -30.65 11.06 -22.34
C ARG A 683 -30.25 9.66 -21.87
N SER A 684 -29.71 8.84 -22.78
CA SER A 684 -29.32 7.45 -22.56
C SER A 684 -28.09 7.26 -21.66
N ILE A 685 -27.45 8.36 -21.22
CA ILE A 685 -26.39 8.34 -20.21
C ILE A 685 -26.86 7.78 -18.87
N ASP A 686 -28.17 7.78 -18.61
CA ASP A 686 -28.79 7.16 -17.43
C ASP A 686 -28.69 5.64 -17.41
N GLY A 687 -28.32 5.01 -18.54
CA GLY A 687 -27.97 3.59 -18.59
C GLY A 687 -26.66 3.24 -17.87
N CYS A 688 -25.81 4.22 -17.56
CA CYS A 688 -24.61 4.04 -16.74
C CYS A 688 -24.98 4.00 -15.24
N GLU A 689 -25.75 2.98 -14.83
CA GLU A 689 -26.38 2.89 -13.50
C GLU A 689 -25.38 2.93 -12.33
N SER A 690 -24.15 2.44 -12.54
CA SER A 690 -23.08 2.39 -11.53
C SER A 690 -22.22 3.66 -11.46
N LEU A 691 -22.49 4.67 -12.28
CA LEU A 691 -21.64 5.85 -12.40
C LEU A 691 -21.62 6.68 -11.12
N THR A 692 -20.44 6.84 -10.53
CA THR A 692 -20.18 7.63 -9.32
C THR A 692 -19.55 8.98 -9.64
N SER A 693 -18.81 9.10 -10.75
CA SER A 693 -18.17 10.34 -11.16
C SER A 693 -18.35 10.59 -12.66
N LEU A 694 -18.90 11.75 -13.00
CA LEU A 694 -19.08 12.23 -14.37
C LEU A 694 -18.46 13.62 -14.53
N ASN A 695 -17.42 13.72 -15.35
CA ASN A 695 -16.78 14.99 -15.68
C ASN A 695 -16.83 15.24 -17.19
N LEU A 696 -17.65 16.20 -17.60
CA LEU A 696 -17.80 16.67 -18.98
C LEU A 696 -17.34 18.13 -19.12
N SER A 697 -16.63 18.66 -18.12
CA SER A 697 -16.25 20.07 -18.08
C SER A 697 -15.32 20.47 -19.23
N ASN A 698 -15.23 21.77 -19.53
CA ASN A 698 -14.31 22.30 -20.55
C ASN A 698 -14.49 21.61 -21.91
N ASN A 699 -15.73 21.61 -22.41
CA ASN A 699 -16.12 21.07 -23.71
C ASN A 699 -17.02 22.09 -24.45
N LYS A 700 -17.66 21.66 -25.54
CA LYS A 700 -18.60 22.44 -26.34
C LYS A 700 -20.02 21.87 -26.29
N PHE A 701 -20.39 21.14 -25.22
CA PHE A 701 -21.75 20.63 -25.08
C PHE A 701 -22.75 21.77 -25.03
N GLU A 702 -23.88 21.60 -25.69
CA GLU A 702 -24.92 22.61 -25.86
C GLU A 702 -26.29 22.07 -25.44
N ARG A 703 -27.32 22.94 -25.52
CA ARG A 703 -28.70 22.66 -25.09
C ARG A 703 -28.82 22.34 -23.59
N SER A 704 -29.93 21.72 -23.20
CA SER A 704 -30.30 21.49 -21.80
C SER A 704 -29.63 20.29 -21.18
N ILE A 705 -29.34 20.40 -19.89
CA ILE A 705 -28.97 19.26 -19.04
C ILE A 705 -30.15 18.26 -19.05
N PRO A 706 -29.94 16.99 -19.46
CA PRO A 706 -31.02 16.02 -19.54
C PRO A 706 -31.53 15.65 -18.13
N PRO A 707 -32.84 15.67 -17.88
CA PRO A 707 -33.41 15.28 -16.58
C PRO A 707 -33.08 13.84 -16.16
N SER A 708 -32.77 12.96 -17.12
CA SER A 708 -32.40 11.57 -16.86
C SER A 708 -31.10 11.41 -16.07
N LEU A 709 -30.22 12.42 -16.00
CA LEU A 709 -29.06 12.40 -15.10
C LEU A 709 -29.47 12.21 -13.64
N GLY A 710 -30.66 12.68 -13.25
CA GLY A 710 -31.23 12.45 -11.91
C GLY A 710 -31.56 10.97 -11.62
N ASN A 711 -31.56 10.09 -12.63
CA ASN A 711 -31.78 8.65 -12.45
C ASN A 711 -30.52 7.89 -12.01
N ILE A 712 -29.33 8.47 -12.17
CA ILE A 712 -28.03 7.84 -11.84
C ILE A 712 -27.79 7.92 -10.33
N ARG A 713 -28.47 7.07 -9.55
CA ARG A 713 -28.54 7.22 -8.09
C ARG A 713 -27.20 7.08 -7.38
N ALA A 714 -26.20 6.44 -7.99
CA ALA A 714 -24.86 6.25 -7.43
C ALA A 714 -23.95 7.49 -7.56
N LEU A 715 -24.39 8.53 -8.28
CA LEU A 715 -23.54 9.68 -8.62
C LEU A 715 -23.12 10.48 -7.38
N MET A 716 -21.81 10.64 -7.20
CA MET A 716 -21.15 11.37 -6.12
C MET A 716 -20.50 12.67 -6.61
N ALA A 717 -20.00 12.70 -7.85
CA ALA A 717 -19.40 13.87 -8.47
C ALA A 717 -19.97 14.13 -9.87
N LEU A 718 -20.41 15.36 -10.12
CA LEU A 718 -20.91 15.80 -11.42
C LEU A 718 -20.32 17.16 -11.80
N ASP A 719 -19.47 17.18 -12.82
CA ASP A 719 -18.91 18.41 -13.38
C ASP A 719 -19.34 18.62 -14.84
N LEU A 720 -20.11 19.68 -15.06
CA LEU A 720 -20.56 20.14 -16.38
C LEU A 720 -20.08 21.57 -16.66
N SER A 721 -19.12 22.08 -15.88
CA SER A 721 -18.67 23.47 -15.96
C SER A 721 -17.98 23.78 -17.29
N ASN A 722 -17.90 25.05 -17.67
CA ASN A 722 -17.21 25.50 -18.88
C ASN A 722 -17.71 24.80 -20.15
N ASN A 723 -19.02 24.92 -20.41
CA ASN A 723 -19.69 24.41 -21.60
C ASN A 723 -20.63 25.48 -22.19
N ASN A 724 -21.44 25.11 -23.17
CA ASN A 724 -22.44 25.96 -23.81
C ASN A 724 -23.88 25.52 -23.45
N LEU A 725 -24.07 24.89 -22.28
CA LEU A 725 -25.36 24.37 -21.84
C LEU A 725 -26.32 25.51 -21.52
N SER A 726 -27.60 25.34 -21.81
CA SER A 726 -28.65 26.37 -21.69
C SER A 726 -29.97 25.78 -21.17
N GLY A 727 -30.91 26.62 -20.76
CA GLY A 727 -32.16 26.17 -20.15
C GLY A 727 -32.03 25.93 -18.64
N LEU A 728 -32.99 25.20 -18.07
CA LEU A 728 -33.11 25.01 -16.62
C LEU A 728 -32.14 23.94 -16.07
N ILE A 729 -31.76 24.09 -14.80
CA ILE A 729 -31.19 23.00 -14.01
C ILE A 729 -32.34 22.04 -13.64
N PRO A 730 -32.33 20.77 -14.06
CA PRO A 730 -33.45 19.86 -13.83
C PRO A 730 -33.70 19.58 -12.34
N GLU A 731 -34.95 19.70 -11.90
CA GLU A 731 -35.39 19.36 -10.54
C GLU A 731 -35.14 17.87 -10.20
N SER A 732 -35.09 16.99 -11.20
CA SER A 732 -34.77 15.56 -11.00
C SER A 732 -33.38 15.33 -10.39
N LEU A 733 -32.46 16.29 -10.49
CA LEU A 733 -31.14 16.21 -9.85
C LEU A 733 -31.23 16.24 -8.31
N GLU A 734 -32.34 16.73 -7.73
CA GLU A 734 -32.58 16.62 -6.28
C GLU A 734 -32.64 15.16 -5.79
N GLY A 735 -32.92 14.21 -6.70
CA GLY A 735 -32.94 12.78 -6.40
C GLY A 735 -31.57 12.14 -6.15
N LEU A 736 -30.46 12.84 -6.45
CA LEU A 736 -29.09 12.34 -6.32
C LEU A 736 -28.56 12.42 -4.88
N LYS A 737 -29.02 11.51 -4.03
CA LYS A 737 -28.77 11.55 -2.57
C LYS A 737 -27.30 11.46 -2.14
N PHE A 738 -26.43 10.91 -2.98
CA PHE A 738 -25.00 10.72 -2.67
C PHE A 738 -24.10 11.78 -3.32
N LEU A 739 -24.67 12.76 -4.03
CA LEU A 739 -23.91 13.80 -4.72
C LEU A 739 -23.22 14.72 -3.70
N GLN A 740 -21.89 14.72 -3.73
CA GLN A 740 -21.01 15.52 -2.87
C GLN A 740 -20.40 16.70 -3.64
N TYR A 741 -20.02 16.47 -4.90
CA TYR A 741 -19.45 17.49 -5.77
C TYR A 741 -20.38 17.77 -6.95
N PHE A 742 -20.68 19.04 -7.19
CA PHE A 742 -21.50 19.49 -8.30
C PHE A 742 -20.98 20.81 -8.84
N ASN A 743 -20.79 20.91 -10.16
CA ASN A 743 -20.36 22.14 -10.79
C ASN A 743 -21.00 22.32 -12.17
N VAL A 744 -21.71 23.44 -12.36
CA VAL A 744 -22.33 23.85 -13.64
C VAL A 744 -21.94 25.28 -14.02
N SER A 745 -20.88 25.81 -13.40
CA SER A 745 -20.39 27.16 -13.63
C SER A 745 -19.95 27.37 -15.08
N TYR A 746 -19.93 28.62 -15.55
CA TYR A 746 -19.53 28.99 -16.91
C TYR A 746 -20.35 28.26 -17.99
N ASN A 747 -21.67 28.40 -17.91
CA ASN A 747 -22.63 27.94 -18.92
C ASN A 747 -23.62 29.09 -19.27
N LYS A 748 -24.73 28.77 -19.94
CA LYS A 748 -25.83 29.68 -20.31
C LYS A 748 -27.15 29.25 -19.65
N LEU A 749 -27.08 28.69 -18.45
CA LEU A 749 -28.26 28.20 -17.72
C LEU A 749 -29.12 29.36 -17.21
N GLU A 750 -30.42 29.11 -17.12
CA GLU A 750 -31.44 30.10 -16.74
C GLU A 750 -32.48 29.51 -15.79
N GLY A 751 -33.24 30.38 -15.12
CA GLY A 751 -34.35 29.97 -14.26
C GLY A 751 -33.95 29.59 -12.83
N ILE A 752 -34.84 28.88 -12.14
CA ILE A 752 -34.69 28.61 -10.71
C ILE A 752 -33.65 27.52 -10.43
N ILE A 753 -32.79 27.75 -9.43
CA ILE A 753 -31.89 26.72 -8.90
C ILE A 753 -32.70 25.80 -7.95
N PRO A 754 -32.67 24.47 -8.14
CA PRO A 754 -33.28 23.51 -7.21
C PRO A 754 -32.75 23.68 -5.77
N THR A 755 -33.56 23.35 -4.77
CA THR A 755 -33.23 23.62 -3.36
C THR A 755 -33.23 22.37 -2.49
N GLY A 756 -33.88 21.30 -2.92
CA GLY A 756 -33.94 20.01 -2.23
C GLY A 756 -32.75 19.10 -2.54
N GLY A 757 -32.70 17.97 -1.82
CA GLY A 757 -31.67 16.94 -2.00
C GLY A 757 -30.24 17.47 -1.77
N PRO A 758 -29.27 17.15 -2.64
CA PRO A 758 -27.87 17.55 -2.47
C PRO A 758 -27.65 19.06 -2.56
N PHE A 759 -28.56 19.82 -3.19
CA PHE A 759 -28.47 21.28 -3.31
C PHE A 759 -28.51 22.02 -1.97
N VAL A 760 -28.84 21.34 -0.87
CA VAL A 760 -28.73 21.89 0.48
C VAL A 760 -27.28 22.24 0.84
N ASN A 761 -26.33 21.44 0.38
CA ASN A 761 -24.91 21.54 0.74
C ASN A 761 -24.04 22.13 -0.39
N ILE A 762 -24.62 22.45 -1.55
CA ILE A 762 -23.89 23.00 -2.70
C ILE A 762 -23.71 24.51 -2.55
N THR A 763 -22.49 25.00 -2.80
CA THR A 763 -22.13 26.41 -2.63
C THR A 763 -22.44 27.26 -3.88
N ALA A 764 -22.38 28.59 -3.73
CA ALA A 764 -22.57 29.53 -4.85
C ALA A 764 -21.57 29.32 -6.01
N GLN A 765 -20.38 28.79 -5.71
CA GLN A 765 -19.30 28.60 -6.68
C GLN A 765 -19.73 27.72 -7.86
N SER A 766 -20.54 26.70 -7.58
CA SER A 766 -21.05 25.75 -8.58
C SER A 766 -21.92 26.38 -9.66
N PHE A 767 -22.39 27.61 -9.48
CA PHE A 767 -23.35 28.29 -10.37
C PHE A 767 -22.77 29.53 -11.07
N LEU A 768 -21.51 29.88 -10.81
CA LEU A 768 -20.89 31.10 -11.33
C LEU A 768 -21.05 31.26 -12.84
N HIS A 769 -21.14 32.51 -13.30
CA HIS A 769 -21.23 32.87 -14.71
C HIS A 769 -22.45 32.31 -15.48
N ASN A 770 -23.53 31.96 -14.78
CA ASN A 770 -24.86 31.74 -15.36
C ASN A 770 -25.79 32.91 -14.99
N SER A 771 -25.72 34.00 -15.76
CA SER A 771 -26.33 35.29 -15.39
C SER A 771 -27.86 35.31 -15.31
N ALA A 772 -28.54 34.31 -15.88
CA ALA A 772 -30.00 34.19 -15.90
C ALA A 772 -30.55 33.23 -14.83
N LEU A 773 -29.71 32.68 -13.94
CA LEU A 773 -30.16 31.90 -12.80
C LEU A 773 -30.75 32.80 -11.71
N CYS A 774 -31.74 32.27 -11.00
CA CYS A 774 -32.35 32.90 -9.83
C CYS A 774 -32.62 31.86 -8.75
N GLY A 775 -32.75 32.27 -7.48
CA GLY A 775 -32.98 31.30 -6.40
C GLY A 775 -32.76 31.85 -5.00
N ASP A 776 -32.43 30.95 -4.09
CA ASP A 776 -32.10 31.24 -2.69
C ASP A 776 -30.86 32.15 -2.60
N GLN A 777 -30.85 33.06 -1.61
CA GLN A 777 -29.75 34.00 -1.38
C GLN A 777 -28.39 33.32 -1.16
N ARG A 778 -28.38 32.10 -0.61
CA ARG A 778 -27.14 31.32 -0.38
C ARG A 778 -26.34 31.06 -1.65
N PHE A 779 -27.00 31.02 -2.81
CA PHE A 779 -26.36 30.78 -4.10
C PHE A 779 -25.82 32.06 -4.75
N GLN A 780 -25.95 33.22 -4.08
CA GLN A 780 -25.50 34.53 -4.56
C GLN A 780 -26.08 34.92 -5.94
N VAL A 781 -27.27 34.41 -6.27
CA VAL A 781 -28.03 34.77 -7.48
C VAL A 781 -29.22 35.68 -7.14
N PRO A 782 -29.76 36.45 -8.10
CA PRO A 782 -30.96 37.25 -7.86
C PRO A 782 -32.15 36.38 -7.40
N PRO A 783 -33.06 36.89 -6.55
CA PRO A 783 -34.28 36.16 -6.19
C PRO A 783 -35.20 35.99 -7.41
N CYS A 784 -35.80 34.81 -7.56
CA CYS A 784 -36.75 34.57 -8.65
C CYS A 784 -37.99 35.46 -8.52
N ILE A 785 -38.31 36.22 -9.57
CA ILE A 785 -39.53 37.04 -9.60
C ILE A 785 -40.72 36.10 -9.79
N GLY A 786 -41.45 35.84 -8.70
CA GLY A 786 -42.68 35.05 -8.74
C GLY A 786 -43.72 35.65 -9.70
N ASN A 787 -44.34 34.79 -10.49
CA ASN A 787 -45.50 35.08 -11.34
C ASN A 787 -46.73 35.49 -10.50
N ASN A 788 -46.71 36.67 -9.88
CA ASN A 788 -47.87 37.31 -9.27
C ASN A 788 -47.84 38.85 -9.38
N LEU A 789 -47.26 39.38 -10.47
CA LEU A 789 -47.39 40.79 -10.85
C LEU A 789 -47.64 40.96 -12.36
N LYS A 790 -48.47 40.10 -12.96
CA LYS A 790 -49.24 40.51 -14.15
C LYS A 790 -50.36 41.44 -13.66
N ASN A 791 -50.04 42.72 -13.51
CA ASN A 791 -50.93 43.89 -13.48
C ASN A 791 -50.38 44.95 -12.52
N SER A 792 -49.56 45.89 -13.00
CA SER A 792 -49.53 47.29 -12.50
C SER A 792 -48.41 48.20 -13.04
N ARG A 793 -47.45 47.73 -13.87
CA ARG A 793 -46.37 48.62 -14.37
C ARG A 793 -46.24 48.79 -15.89
N LEU A 794 -47.13 48.21 -16.69
CA LEU A 794 -47.15 48.35 -18.17
C LEU A 794 -48.04 49.49 -18.70
N LYS A 795 -48.30 50.55 -17.93
CA LYS A 795 -49.05 51.74 -18.41
C LYS A 795 -48.37 53.10 -18.17
N LYS A 796 -47.16 53.14 -17.62
CA LYS A 796 -46.44 54.41 -17.35
C LYS A 796 -45.17 54.63 -18.18
N VAL A 797 -44.61 53.60 -18.81
CA VAL A 797 -43.36 53.69 -19.59
C VAL A 797 -43.61 54.01 -21.08
N ASP A 798 -44.84 53.82 -21.57
CA ASP A 798 -45.19 54.02 -22.99
C ASP A 798 -45.47 55.48 -23.41
N ARG A 799 -45.42 56.44 -22.46
CA ARG A 799 -45.53 57.89 -22.78
C ARG A 799 -44.19 58.64 -22.78
N LEU A 800 -43.12 58.06 -22.25
CA LEU A 800 -41.83 58.75 -22.13
C LEU A 800 -40.87 58.43 -23.30
N MET A 801 -41.13 57.35 -24.05
CA MET A 801 -40.27 56.90 -25.17
C MET A 801 -40.59 57.56 -26.53
N LYS A 802 -41.56 58.48 -26.61
CA LYS A 802 -41.94 59.16 -27.87
C LYS A 802 -41.19 60.47 -28.16
N TYR A 803 -40.38 60.98 -27.24
CA TYR A 803 -39.69 62.28 -27.40
C TYR A 803 -38.15 62.23 -27.32
N ILE A 804 -37.55 61.07 -27.05
CA ILE A 804 -36.09 60.94 -26.86
C ILE A 804 -35.38 60.37 -28.09
N VAL A 805 -36.11 59.76 -29.04
CA VAL A 805 -35.53 59.09 -30.21
C VAL A 805 -35.12 60.04 -31.37
N PRO A 806 -35.77 61.18 -31.64
CA PRO A 806 -35.40 62.04 -32.77
C PRO A 806 -34.02 62.76 -32.70
N PRO A 807 -33.46 63.19 -31.55
CA PRO A 807 -32.20 63.94 -31.53
C PRO A 807 -30.96 63.06 -31.75
N PHE A 808 -30.99 61.79 -31.37
CA PHE A 808 -29.82 60.91 -31.41
C PHE A 808 -29.42 60.50 -32.84
N ILE A 809 -30.37 60.45 -33.77
CA ILE A 809 -30.12 60.04 -35.17
C ILE A 809 -29.49 61.19 -35.97
N SER A 810 -29.77 62.45 -35.63
CA SER A 810 -29.15 63.62 -36.27
C SER A 810 -27.68 63.83 -35.88
N VAL A 811 -27.33 63.52 -34.63
CA VAL A 811 -25.95 63.65 -34.10
C VAL A 811 -25.02 62.54 -34.62
N MET A 812 -25.54 61.33 -34.84
CA MET A 812 -24.77 60.21 -35.42
C MET A 812 -24.39 60.45 -36.89
N ILE A 813 -25.22 61.15 -37.67
CA ILE A 813 -24.92 61.45 -39.08
C ILE A 813 -23.90 62.59 -39.20
N LEU A 814 -23.97 63.61 -38.32
CA LEU A 814 -23.00 64.70 -38.28
C LEU A 814 -21.61 64.23 -37.83
N THR A 815 -21.53 63.32 -36.86
CA THR A 815 -20.26 62.82 -36.33
C THR A 815 -19.50 61.96 -37.35
N VAL A 816 -20.19 61.16 -38.17
CA VAL A 816 -19.57 60.36 -39.23
C VAL A 816 -18.98 61.23 -40.35
N ILE A 817 -19.64 62.33 -40.71
CA ILE A 817 -19.13 63.28 -41.73
C ILE A 817 -17.92 64.06 -41.20
N ILE A 818 -17.94 64.47 -39.93
CA ILE A 818 -16.81 65.17 -39.28
C ILE A 818 -15.60 64.25 -39.12
N VAL A 819 -15.80 62.98 -38.75
CA VAL A 819 -14.72 61.98 -38.63
C VAL A 819 -14.08 61.68 -39.99
N LEU A 820 -14.85 61.63 -41.08
CA LEU A 820 -14.30 61.44 -42.44
C LEU A 820 -13.47 62.64 -42.93
N VAL A 821 -13.79 63.85 -42.46
CA VAL A 821 -13.01 65.07 -42.77
C VAL A 821 -11.75 65.16 -41.89
N LEU A 822 -11.82 64.78 -40.62
CA LEU A 822 -10.70 64.86 -39.67
C LEU A 822 -9.63 63.78 -39.90
N VAL A 823 -10.00 62.60 -40.42
CA VAL A 823 -9.03 61.53 -40.75
C VAL A 823 -8.14 61.88 -41.95
N ARG A 824 -8.50 62.88 -42.77
CA ARG A 824 -7.67 63.33 -43.91
C ARG A 824 -6.60 64.37 -43.57
N THR A 825 -6.53 64.90 -42.35
CA THR A 825 -5.53 65.93 -42.02
C THR A 825 -4.77 65.63 -40.73
N ARG A 826 -3.61 65.00 -40.94
CA ARG A 826 -2.32 65.22 -40.25
C ARG A 826 -1.97 64.44 -38.98
N LYS A 827 -0.69 64.05 -39.04
CA LYS A 827 0.21 63.31 -38.15
C LYS A 827 0.64 64.13 -36.89
N PRO A 828 1.39 63.52 -35.94
CA PRO A 828 1.23 63.71 -34.49
C PRO A 828 2.29 64.65 -33.86
N LYS A 829 2.04 65.11 -32.62
CA LYS A 829 3.07 65.26 -31.56
C LYS A 829 2.48 65.64 -30.17
N ARG A 830 2.95 64.87 -29.17
CA ARG A 830 3.31 65.13 -27.75
C ARG A 830 2.68 66.32 -26.98
N GLY A 831 2.22 66.00 -25.76
CA GLY A 831 2.77 66.63 -24.55
C GLY A 831 1.81 67.24 -23.52
N LEU A 832 1.74 66.59 -22.35
CA LEU A 832 1.47 67.07 -20.98
C LEU A 832 0.03 67.33 -20.45
N ALA A 833 -0.13 66.81 -19.22
CA ALA A 833 -1.24 66.78 -18.25
C ALA A 833 -1.53 68.20 -17.63
N PRO A 834 -2.38 68.42 -16.58
CA PRO A 834 -2.97 67.48 -15.60
C PRO A 834 -4.44 67.78 -15.17
N THR A 835 -5.04 66.88 -14.36
CA THR A 835 -5.43 67.10 -12.94
C THR A 835 -6.49 66.09 -12.50
N ASP A 836 -6.28 65.62 -11.27
CA ASP A 836 -7.00 64.60 -10.52
C ASP A 836 -8.50 64.86 -10.36
N ASP A 837 -9.29 63.78 -10.34
CA ASP A 837 -10.25 63.62 -9.27
C ASP A 837 -10.52 62.13 -8.95
N ILE A 838 -10.61 61.86 -7.65
CA ILE A 838 -10.46 60.57 -7.01
C ILE A 838 -11.80 59.82 -6.94
N SER A 839 -11.83 58.59 -7.45
CA SER A 839 -12.82 57.56 -7.13
C SER A 839 -12.28 56.19 -7.55
N LEU A 840 -11.41 55.58 -6.75
CA LEU A 840 -10.89 54.24 -7.03
C LEU A 840 -11.66 53.16 -6.28
N GLY A 841 -12.86 52.85 -6.77
CA GLY A 841 -13.30 51.46 -6.79
C GLY A 841 -12.50 50.76 -7.90
N ILE A 842 -11.41 50.07 -7.54
CA ILE A 842 -10.50 49.47 -8.53
C ILE A 842 -11.22 48.31 -9.24
N THR A 843 -11.77 48.60 -10.41
CA THR A 843 -12.00 47.59 -11.44
C THR A 843 -10.63 47.14 -11.95
N TRP A 844 -10.28 45.87 -11.78
CA TRP A 844 -9.03 45.28 -12.28
C TRP A 844 -8.81 45.66 -13.75
N ARG A 845 -7.62 46.18 -14.08
CA ARG A 845 -7.30 46.66 -15.43
C ARG A 845 -7.19 45.46 -16.38
N ARG A 846 -8.12 45.35 -17.34
CA ARG A 846 -7.99 44.39 -18.45
C ARG A 846 -6.88 44.88 -19.39
N ILE A 847 -5.72 44.23 -19.32
CA ILE A 847 -4.56 44.54 -20.16
C ILE A 847 -4.63 43.64 -21.41
N SER A 848 -4.52 44.24 -22.60
CA SER A 848 -4.60 43.49 -23.85
C SER A 848 -3.27 42.80 -24.20
N TYR A 849 -3.34 41.68 -24.92
CA TYR A 849 -2.15 40.99 -25.45
C TYR A 849 -1.23 41.93 -26.25
N ILE A 850 -1.81 42.81 -27.07
CA ILE A 850 -1.06 43.78 -27.90
C ILE A 850 -0.31 44.81 -27.04
N GLU A 851 -0.89 45.21 -25.91
CA GLU A 851 -0.26 46.12 -24.95
C GLU A 851 0.96 45.45 -24.30
N LEU A 852 0.85 44.16 -23.92
CA LEU A 852 1.97 43.40 -23.35
C LEU A 852 3.09 43.15 -24.38
N VAL A 853 2.74 42.78 -25.61
CA VAL A 853 3.72 42.61 -26.71
C VAL A 853 4.49 43.91 -26.95
N ARG A 854 3.84 45.06 -26.95
CA ARG A 854 4.53 46.35 -27.12
C ARG A 854 5.35 46.73 -25.88
N GLY A 855 4.80 46.52 -24.69
CA GLY A 855 5.42 46.91 -23.43
C GLY A 855 6.65 46.08 -23.06
N THR A 856 6.72 44.83 -23.53
CA THR A 856 7.84 43.90 -23.27
C THR A 856 8.82 43.78 -24.44
N ASP A 857 8.65 44.59 -25.49
CA ASP A 857 9.40 44.50 -26.76
C ASP A 857 9.34 43.08 -27.37
N ALA A 858 8.13 42.63 -27.65
CA ALA A 858 7.80 41.30 -28.15
C ALA A 858 8.33 40.15 -27.29
N PHE A 859 8.33 40.31 -25.97
CA PHE A 859 8.90 39.36 -25.00
C PHE A 859 10.38 39.05 -25.29
N SER A 860 11.16 40.08 -25.66
CA SER A 860 12.59 39.96 -25.93
C SER A 860 13.36 39.40 -24.72
N GLU A 861 14.38 38.57 -25.00
CA GLU A 861 15.31 38.05 -23.98
C GLU A 861 16.02 39.18 -23.20
N THR A 862 16.19 40.36 -23.79
CA THR A 862 16.79 41.52 -23.11
C THR A 862 15.93 42.05 -21.96
N ASN A 863 14.64 41.72 -21.94
CA ASN A 863 13.70 42.08 -20.89
C ASN A 863 13.37 40.89 -19.96
N LEU A 864 14.00 39.73 -20.14
CA LEU A 864 13.76 38.56 -19.31
C LEU A 864 14.31 38.79 -17.89
N LEU A 865 13.45 38.70 -16.89
CA LEU A 865 13.79 38.83 -15.47
C LEU A 865 14.10 37.47 -14.82
N GLY A 866 13.48 36.38 -15.31
CA GLY A 866 13.73 35.03 -14.82
C GLY A 866 12.83 33.98 -15.49
N ASN A 867 13.24 32.70 -15.42
CA ASN A 867 12.48 31.55 -15.89
C ASN A 867 12.19 30.61 -14.72
N GLY A 868 10.91 30.28 -14.53
CA GLY A 868 10.43 29.31 -13.54
C GLY A 868 9.89 28.03 -14.19
N SER A 869 9.43 27.10 -13.36
CA SER A 869 8.84 25.81 -13.78
C SER A 869 7.54 25.96 -14.59
N PHE A 870 6.82 27.06 -14.41
CA PHE A 870 5.51 27.31 -15.04
C PHE A 870 5.52 28.41 -16.11
N GLY A 871 6.64 29.11 -16.32
CA GLY A 871 6.70 30.20 -17.28
C GLY A 871 7.89 31.14 -17.12
N SER A 872 7.87 32.22 -17.88
CA SER A 872 8.93 33.22 -17.97
C SER A 872 8.42 34.59 -17.50
N VAL A 873 9.24 35.34 -16.78
CA VAL A 873 8.88 36.68 -16.27
C VAL A 873 9.66 37.72 -17.05
N PHE A 874 8.95 38.69 -17.64
CA PHE A 874 9.52 39.77 -18.43
C PHE A 874 9.28 41.12 -17.77
N LYS A 875 10.23 42.04 -17.89
CA LYS A 875 10.01 43.45 -17.61
C LYS A 875 9.19 44.07 -18.74
N GLY A 876 8.15 44.82 -18.39
CA GLY A 876 7.34 45.55 -19.35
C GLY A 876 7.05 46.99 -18.91
N VAL A 877 6.74 47.84 -19.88
CA VAL A 877 6.22 49.20 -19.64
C VAL A 877 4.83 49.32 -20.28
N LEU A 878 3.80 49.54 -19.47
CA LEU A 878 2.43 49.69 -19.95
C LEU A 878 2.22 51.04 -20.67
N SER A 879 1.09 51.20 -21.37
CA SER A 879 0.81 52.38 -22.22
C SER A 879 0.75 53.72 -21.48
N ASP A 880 0.54 53.68 -20.17
CA ASP A 880 0.55 54.81 -19.23
C ASP A 880 1.92 55.06 -18.58
N GLY A 881 2.95 54.29 -18.95
CA GLY A 881 4.32 54.43 -18.45
C GLY A 881 4.64 53.62 -17.19
N LEU A 882 3.70 52.80 -16.70
CA LEU A 882 3.91 51.97 -15.51
C LEU A 882 4.86 50.80 -15.80
N ASN A 883 5.92 50.66 -14.99
CA ASN A 883 6.81 49.50 -15.02
C ASN A 883 6.13 48.29 -14.37
N VAL A 884 6.12 47.15 -15.06
CA VAL A 884 5.44 45.93 -14.62
C VAL A 884 6.31 44.69 -14.82
N ALA A 885 6.07 43.67 -14.00
CA ALA A 885 6.59 42.32 -14.21
C ALA A 885 5.48 41.47 -14.84
N VAL A 886 5.74 40.95 -16.04
CA VAL A 886 4.79 40.16 -16.83
C VAL A 886 5.21 38.70 -16.77
N LYS A 887 4.55 37.91 -15.92
CA LYS A 887 4.75 36.46 -15.83
C LYS A 887 3.90 35.79 -16.90
N VAL A 888 4.54 35.33 -17.96
CA VAL A 888 3.94 34.62 -19.09
C VAL A 888 3.99 33.12 -18.79
N PHE A 889 2.83 32.49 -18.69
CA PHE A 889 2.71 31.08 -18.38
C PHE A 889 2.85 30.25 -19.66
N ASN A 890 3.46 29.08 -19.53
CA ASN A 890 3.54 28.14 -20.63
C ASN A 890 2.14 27.55 -20.90
N SER A 891 1.44 28.08 -21.90
CA SER A 891 0.09 27.66 -22.28
C SER A 891 0.01 26.22 -22.82
N GLN A 892 1.14 25.55 -23.05
CA GLN A 892 1.20 24.13 -23.42
C GLN A 892 1.34 23.19 -22.22
N LEU A 893 1.59 23.71 -21.02
CA LEU A 893 1.76 22.91 -19.80
C LEU A 893 0.53 23.06 -18.90
N GLU A 894 -0.24 21.99 -18.72
CA GLU A 894 -1.48 22.00 -17.94
C GLU A 894 -1.24 22.47 -16.49
N ARG A 895 -0.12 22.07 -15.87
CA ARG A 895 0.27 22.55 -14.53
C ARG A 895 0.53 24.06 -14.49
N ALA A 896 1.04 24.66 -15.56
CA ALA A 896 1.23 26.11 -15.63
C ALA A 896 -0.10 26.87 -15.77
N ILE A 897 -1.09 26.26 -16.42
CA ILE A 897 -2.44 26.82 -16.49
C ILE A 897 -3.10 26.80 -15.11
N ARG A 898 -3.00 25.67 -14.39
CA ARG A 898 -3.50 25.58 -13.00
C ARG A 898 -2.77 26.56 -12.07
N SER A 899 -1.45 26.69 -12.21
CA SER A 899 -0.63 27.70 -11.51
C SER A 899 -1.14 29.12 -11.79
N PHE A 900 -1.46 29.44 -13.06
CA PHE A 900 -2.05 30.73 -13.41
C PHE A 900 -3.41 30.96 -12.75
N ASP A 901 -4.29 29.95 -12.76
CA ASP A 901 -5.64 30.09 -12.19
C ASP A 901 -5.57 30.23 -10.65
N THR A 902 -4.74 29.43 -9.97
CA THR A 902 -4.47 29.51 -8.52
C THR A 902 -3.84 30.85 -8.13
N GLU A 903 -2.82 31.31 -8.86
CA GLU A 903 -2.21 32.63 -8.61
C GLU A 903 -3.21 33.76 -8.86
N CYS A 904 -4.05 33.68 -9.89
CA CYS A 904 -5.11 34.67 -10.13
C CYS A 904 -6.09 34.72 -8.96
N GLU A 905 -6.56 33.57 -8.49
CA GLU A 905 -7.53 33.45 -7.40
C GLU A 905 -6.96 34.03 -6.08
N ILE A 906 -5.76 33.59 -5.71
CA ILE A 906 -5.09 34.02 -4.47
C ILE A 906 -4.69 35.50 -4.54
N LEU A 907 -3.99 35.93 -5.59
CA LEU A 907 -3.53 37.32 -5.69
C LEU A 907 -4.69 38.32 -5.85
N SER A 908 -5.84 37.89 -6.39
CA SER A 908 -7.03 38.76 -6.47
C SER A 908 -7.72 38.97 -5.12
N SER A 909 -7.52 38.07 -4.15
CA SER A 909 -8.21 38.06 -2.86
C SER A 909 -7.35 38.54 -1.68
N ILE A 910 -6.03 38.53 -1.81
CA ILE A 910 -5.10 38.97 -0.77
C ILE A 910 -4.56 40.38 -1.02
N ARG A 911 -4.42 41.18 0.05
CA ARG A 911 -3.79 42.51 -0.02
C ARG A 911 -3.01 42.80 1.24
N HIS A 912 -1.68 42.79 1.12
CA HIS A 912 -0.79 43.09 2.24
C HIS A 912 0.48 43.78 1.72
N ARG A 913 1.05 44.70 2.51
CA ARG A 913 2.24 45.49 2.11
C ARG A 913 3.49 44.64 1.82
N ASN A 914 3.56 43.43 2.37
CA ASN A 914 4.66 42.48 2.19
C ASN A 914 4.31 41.35 1.20
N LEU A 915 3.29 41.54 0.37
CA LEU A 915 2.93 40.63 -0.72
C LEU A 915 2.98 41.38 -2.05
N VAL A 916 3.41 40.71 -3.11
CA VAL A 916 3.43 41.33 -4.45
C VAL A 916 2.01 41.60 -4.93
N GLN A 917 1.75 42.83 -5.35
CA GLN A 917 0.44 43.25 -5.84
C GLN A 917 0.21 42.82 -7.31
N ILE A 918 -0.95 42.22 -7.57
CA ILE A 918 -1.44 42.00 -8.93
C ILE A 918 -2.06 43.29 -9.50
N ILE A 919 -1.60 43.69 -10.69
CA ILE A 919 -2.11 44.85 -11.44
C ILE A 919 -3.24 44.41 -12.38
N GLY A 920 -3.11 43.23 -12.96
CA GLY A 920 -4.12 42.62 -13.81
C GLY A 920 -3.65 41.31 -14.42
N CYS A 921 -4.45 40.74 -15.31
CA CYS A 921 -4.09 39.56 -16.07
C CYS A 921 -4.48 39.74 -17.54
N CYS A 922 -3.76 39.06 -18.42
CA CYS A 922 -4.10 38.91 -19.83
C CYS A 922 -4.31 37.42 -20.09
N SER A 923 -5.55 37.05 -20.38
CA SER A 923 -5.91 35.65 -20.66
C SER A 923 -6.70 35.58 -21.96
N ASN A 924 -6.21 34.78 -22.89
CA ASN A 924 -6.93 34.31 -24.07
C ASN A 924 -6.66 32.80 -24.26
N THR A 925 -7.18 32.20 -25.32
CA THR A 925 -7.09 30.74 -25.56
C THR A 925 -5.67 30.21 -25.74
N GLU A 926 -4.70 31.05 -26.13
CA GLU A 926 -3.32 30.63 -26.42
C GLU A 926 -2.26 31.31 -25.54
N PHE A 927 -2.66 32.32 -24.75
CA PHE A 927 -1.77 33.16 -23.99
C PHE A 927 -2.38 33.50 -22.62
N LYS A 928 -1.64 33.17 -21.56
CA LYS A 928 -1.96 33.52 -20.17
C LYS A 928 -0.77 34.25 -19.57
N ALA A 929 -1.01 35.45 -19.06
CA ALA A 929 0.00 36.22 -18.35
C ALA A 929 -0.58 36.95 -17.14
N LEU A 930 0.17 36.95 -16.05
CA LEU A 930 -0.07 37.80 -14.89
C LEU A 930 0.77 39.06 -15.02
N VAL A 931 0.16 40.20 -14.70
CA VAL A 931 0.83 41.50 -14.65
C VAL A 931 0.92 41.91 -13.20
N LEU A 932 2.14 41.88 -12.67
CA LEU A 932 2.48 42.18 -11.29
C LEU A 932 3.23 43.51 -11.24
N GLU A 933 3.24 44.14 -10.06
CA GLU A 933 4.14 45.26 -9.80
C GLU A 933 5.62 44.85 -9.99
N PHE A 934 6.42 45.73 -10.59
CA PHE A 934 7.83 45.46 -10.85
C PHE A 934 8.69 45.78 -9.62
N MET A 935 9.57 44.83 -9.24
CA MET A 935 10.50 44.97 -8.12
C MET A 935 11.90 45.33 -8.62
N PRO A 936 12.37 46.57 -8.45
CA PRO A 936 13.62 47.02 -9.05
C PRO A 936 14.87 46.43 -8.39
N ASN A 937 14.81 46.05 -7.11
CA ASN A 937 15.94 45.48 -6.39
C ASN A 937 16.07 43.95 -6.53
N GLY A 938 15.15 43.30 -7.26
CA GLY A 938 15.21 41.87 -7.57
C GLY A 938 14.92 40.95 -6.38
N SER A 939 15.32 39.69 -6.46
CA SER A 939 15.08 38.68 -5.42
C SER A 939 16.15 38.70 -4.32
N LEU A 940 15.80 38.26 -3.12
CA LEU A 940 16.73 38.07 -2.01
C LEU A 940 17.87 37.11 -2.37
N GLU A 941 17.60 36.07 -3.15
CA GLU A 941 18.62 35.14 -3.66
C GLU A 941 19.78 35.88 -4.36
N LYS A 942 19.48 36.93 -5.13
CA LYS A 942 20.49 37.76 -5.81
C LYS A 942 21.42 38.46 -4.82
N TRP A 943 20.87 38.92 -3.69
CA TRP A 943 21.62 39.63 -2.65
C TRP A 943 22.41 38.70 -1.72
N LEU A 944 22.06 37.42 -1.66
CA LEU A 944 22.80 36.43 -0.87
C LEU A 944 23.97 35.81 -1.64
N ASN A 945 23.93 35.78 -2.99
CA ASN A 945 24.88 35.01 -3.82
C ASN A 945 25.82 35.86 -4.70
N LEU A 946 25.61 37.17 -4.85
CA LEU A 946 26.49 38.04 -5.67
C LEU A 946 27.51 38.78 -4.81
N GLU A 947 28.80 38.67 -5.15
CA GLU A 947 29.93 39.28 -4.44
C GLU A 947 29.87 40.82 -4.30
N ASN A 948 29.05 41.50 -5.10
CA ASN A 948 28.92 42.97 -5.12
C ASN A 948 27.67 43.50 -4.38
N CYS A 949 26.86 42.64 -3.75
CA CYS A 949 25.61 43.01 -3.08
C CYS A 949 25.69 42.58 -1.61
N VAL A 950 25.82 43.52 -0.67
CA VAL A 950 25.98 43.21 0.76
C VAL A 950 24.76 43.68 1.54
N LEU A 951 24.08 42.76 2.24
CA LEU A 951 23.02 43.06 3.21
C LEU A 951 23.55 42.95 4.63
N ASP A 952 23.48 44.07 5.37
CA ASP A 952 23.84 44.11 6.79
C ASP A 952 22.84 43.35 7.68
N LEU A 953 23.23 43.12 8.93
CA LEU A 953 22.43 42.35 9.89
C LEU A 953 21.02 42.93 10.10
N ILE A 954 20.91 44.26 10.17
CA ILE A 954 19.63 44.95 10.40
C ILE A 954 18.72 44.82 9.18
N SER A 955 19.27 44.89 7.97
CA SER A 955 18.52 44.73 6.73
C SER A 955 18.02 43.30 6.56
N ARG A 956 18.84 42.29 6.83
CA ARG A 956 18.40 40.87 6.83
C ARG A 956 17.30 40.63 7.87
N LEU A 957 17.43 41.20 9.07
CA LEU A 957 16.39 41.09 10.10
C LEU A 957 15.07 41.80 9.71
N LYS A 958 15.14 42.95 9.03
CA LYS A 958 13.94 43.61 8.49
C LYS A 958 13.25 42.74 7.43
N ILE A 959 14.01 42.20 6.48
CA ILE A 959 13.50 41.29 5.44
C ILE A 959 12.87 40.03 6.07
N ALA A 960 13.52 39.44 7.07
CA ALA A 960 12.95 38.30 7.80
C ALA A 960 11.60 38.63 8.45
N ILE A 961 11.47 39.81 9.07
CA ILE A 961 10.21 40.29 9.66
C ILE A 961 9.15 40.54 8.60
N ASP A 962 9.51 41.13 7.47
CA ASP A 962 8.59 41.40 6.36
C ASP A 962 7.99 40.10 5.80
N VAL A 963 8.81 39.06 5.61
CA VAL A 963 8.32 37.73 5.18
C VAL A 963 7.49 37.06 6.27
N ALA A 964 7.85 37.19 7.56
CA ALA A 964 7.05 36.66 8.66
C ALA A 964 5.66 37.31 8.73
N LEU A 965 5.58 38.63 8.55
CA LEU A 965 4.32 39.38 8.50
C LEU A 965 3.45 38.97 7.31
N ALA A 966 4.05 38.70 6.15
CA ALA A 966 3.34 38.14 5.00
C ALA A 966 2.71 36.77 5.32
N LEU A 967 3.48 35.85 5.89
CA LEU A 967 3.01 34.51 6.25
C LEU A 967 1.98 34.53 7.37
N GLU A 968 2.16 35.37 8.39
CA GLU A 968 1.17 35.58 9.46
C GLU A 968 -0.18 36.03 8.89
N TYR A 969 -0.15 36.99 7.96
CA TYR A 969 -1.34 37.46 7.25
C TYR A 969 -1.99 36.35 6.40
N LEU A 970 -1.20 35.52 5.70
CA LEU A 970 -1.74 34.41 4.91
C LEU A 970 -2.38 33.33 5.78
N HIS A 971 -1.80 33.03 6.94
CA HIS A 971 -2.28 31.97 7.84
C HIS A 971 -3.45 32.41 8.74
N HIS A 972 -3.52 33.69 9.13
CA HIS A 972 -4.47 34.18 10.14
C HIS A 972 -5.28 35.42 9.72
N GLY A 973 -4.94 36.05 8.60
CA GLY A 973 -5.54 37.31 8.14
C GLY A 973 -6.83 37.17 7.33
N HIS A 974 -7.26 35.94 7.04
CA HIS A 974 -8.44 35.61 6.25
C HIS A 974 -9.34 34.61 6.99
N THR A 975 -10.60 34.47 6.55
CA THR A 975 -11.54 33.48 7.10
C THR A 975 -11.06 32.04 6.92
N PHE A 976 -10.20 31.80 5.92
CA PHE A 976 -9.54 30.54 5.65
C PHE A 976 -8.02 30.75 5.54
N PRO A 977 -7.18 29.82 6.04
CA PRO A 977 -5.74 29.88 5.85
C PRO A 977 -5.33 29.71 4.38
N VAL A 978 -4.34 30.50 3.95
CA VAL A 978 -3.63 30.33 2.67
C VAL A 978 -2.24 29.77 2.96
N VAL A 979 -1.93 28.58 2.46
CA VAL A 979 -0.60 27.96 2.61
C VAL A 979 0.18 28.16 1.31
N HIS A 980 1.35 28.79 1.37
CA HIS A 980 2.12 29.21 0.19
C HIS A 980 2.85 28.04 -0.49
N CYS A 981 3.36 27.08 0.29
CA CYS A 981 4.03 25.86 -0.15
C CYS A 981 5.38 26.01 -0.90
N ASP A 982 5.89 27.23 -1.10
CA ASP A 982 7.14 27.48 -1.85
C ASP A 982 7.98 28.63 -1.29
N ILE A 983 8.23 28.63 0.01
CA ILE A 983 9.01 29.67 0.68
C ILE A 983 10.51 29.42 0.49
N LYS A 984 11.17 30.33 -0.24
CA LYS A 984 12.62 30.31 -0.55
C LYS A 984 13.11 31.71 -0.98
N PRO A 985 14.43 32.01 -0.96
CA PRO A 985 14.93 33.36 -1.26
C PRO A 985 14.60 33.89 -2.66
N SER A 986 14.44 33.03 -3.66
CA SER A 986 14.10 33.47 -5.03
C SER A 986 12.66 33.99 -5.15
N ASN A 987 11.79 33.62 -4.21
CA ASN A 987 10.39 34.06 -4.14
C ASN A 987 10.18 35.26 -3.20
N VAL A 988 11.26 35.79 -2.62
CA VAL A 988 11.24 37.01 -1.79
C VAL A 988 11.82 38.15 -2.61
N LEU A 989 10.99 39.08 -3.08
CA LEU A 989 11.42 40.22 -3.89
C LEU A 989 11.56 41.49 -3.04
N LEU A 990 12.43 42.41 -3.47
CA LEU A 990 12.70 43.68 -2.77
C LEU A 990 12.23 44.86 -3.61
N ASP A 991 11.40 45.72 -3.01
CA ASP A 991 10.97 46.97 -3.65
C ASP A 991 12.03 48.09 -3.53
N GLU A 992 11.70 49.29 -4.02
CA GLU A 992 12.61 50.46 -4.04
C GLU A 992 13.18 50.81 -2.66
N ASP A 993 12.42 50.54 -1.59
CA ASP A 993 12.76 50.86 -0.21
C ASP A 993 13.39 49.66 0.55
N MET A 994 13.77 48.60 -0.18
CA MET A 994 14.29 47.33 0.37
C MET A 994 13.29 46.60 1.28
N VAL A 995 11.99 46.84 1.11
CA VAL A 995 10.93 46.12 1.83
C VAL A 995 10.68 44.78 1.12
N ALA A 996 10.61 43.70 1.89
CA ALA A 996 10.41 42.38 1.33
C ALA A 996 8.95 42.12 0.96
N ARG A 997 8.75 41.58 -0.24
CA ARG A 997 7.46 41.21 -0.80
C ARG A 997 7.50 39.78 -1.32
N LEU A 998 6.68 38.93 -0.71
CA LEU A 998 6.59 37.52 -1.06
C LEU A 998 5.78 37.35 -2.36
N CYS A 999 6.26 36.50 -3.26
CA CYS A 999 5.68 36.25 -4.58
C CYS A 999 5.60 34.76 -4.92
N ASP A 1000 4.98 34.44 -6.06
CA ASP A 1000 4.89 33.09 -6.64
C ASP A 1000 3.98 32.10 -5.89
N PHE A 1001 2.66 32.31 -6.01
CA PHE A 1001 1.63 31.47 -5.40
C PHE A 1001 1.23 30.26 -6.28
N GLY A 1002 2.08 29.87 -7.23
CA GLY A 1002 1.77 28.87 -8.27
C GLY A 1002 1.38 27.48 -7.77
N ILE A 1003 1.79 27.13 -6.55
CA ILE A 1003 1.49 25.84 -5.91
C ILE A 1003 0.77 25.98 -4.56
N ALA A 1004 0.36 27.21 -4.20
CA ALA A 1004 -0.29 27.51 -2.94
C ALA A 1004 -1.66 26.80 -2.81
N LYS A 1005 -2.13 26.64 -1.56
CA LYS A 1005 -3.37 25.96 -1.21
C LYS A 1005 -4.29 26.87 -0.39
N LEU A 1006 -5.57 26.88 -0.77
CA LEU A 1006 -6.68 27.50 -0.04
C LEU A 1006 -7.38 26.40 0.76
N PHE A 1007 -7.68 26.66 2.03
CA PHE A 1007 -8.35 25.69 2.91
C PHE A 1007 -9.85 26.00 2.98
N ASP A 1008 -10.69 24.97 2.99
CA ASP A 1008 -12.14 25.12 3.18
C ASP A 1008 -12.50 25.23 4.68
N ASP A 1009 -13.71 25.70 5.00
CA ASP A 1009 -14.19 25.87 6.38
C ASP A 1009 -14.09 24.55 7.18
N GLY A 1010 -13.13 24.48 8.11
CA GLY A 1010 -12.92 23.35 9.02
C GLY A 1010 -11.78 22.38 8.64
N GLU A 1011 -11.09 22.59 7.51
CA GLU A 1011 -9.91 21.81 7.13
C GLU A 1011 -8.61 22.43 7.67
N ASN A 1012 -7.73 21.61 8.25
CA ASN A 1012 -6.41 22.03 8.75
C ASN A 1012 -5.24 21.34 8.05
N ILE A 1013 -5.52 20.36 7.17
CA ILE A 1013 -4.52 19.58 6.43
C ILE A 1013 -5.11 19.19 5.06
N VAL A 1014 -4.35 19.40 3.98
CA VAL A 1014 -4.72 19.02 2.61
C VAL A 1014 -3.67 18.05 2.05
N LEU A 1015 -4.11 16.99 1.37
CA LEU A 1015 -3.23 16.07 0.64
C LEU A 1015 -3.02 16.55 -0.80
N THR A 1016 -1.77 16.70 -1.22
CA THR A 1016 -1.38 17.15 -2.57
C THR A 1016 -0.33 16.23 -3.20
N LYS A 1017 -0.35 16.14 -4.52
CA LYS A 1017 0.68 15.45 -5.33
C LYS A 1017 1.78 16.39 -5.83
N THR A 1018 1.68 17.70 -5.55
CA THR A 1018 2.67 18.71 -5.93
C THR A 1018 3.80 18.75 -4.92
N LEU A 1019 5.02 18.35 -5.33
CA LEU A 1019 6.22 18.40 -4.49
C LEU A 1019 6.68 19.85 -4.26
N GLY A 1020 7.06 20.19 -3.04
CA GLY A 1020 7.69 21.47 -2.70
C GLY A 1020 9.16 21.55 -3.14
N THR A 1021 9.79 22.72 -3.00
CA THR A 1021 11.21 22.89 -3.39
C THR A 1021 12.15 22.06 -2.51
N ILE A 1022 13.03 21.30 -3.16
CA ILE A 1022 14.05 20.43 -2.52
C ILE A 1022 14.91 21.26 -1.56
N GLY A 1023 15.09 20.75 -0.33
CA GLY A 1023 15.85 21.41 0.73
C GLY A 1023 15.03 22.37 1.60
N TYR A 1024 13.88 22.86 1.15
CA TYR A 1024 13.01 23.79 1.88
C TYR A 1024 11.69 23.16 2.35
N ALA A 1025 11.21 22.13 1.64
CA ALA A 1025 9.94 21.48 1.95
C ALA A 1025 9.97 20.77 3.32
N ALA A 1026 8.87 20.88 4.08
CA ALA A 1026 8.70 20.16 5.33
C ALA A 1026 8.69 18.63 5.10
N PRO A 1027 9.19 17.80 6.04
CA PRO A 1027 9.26 16.35 5.87
C PRO A 1027 7.90 15.71 5.52
N GLU A 1028 6.83 16.11 6.21
CA GLU A 1028 5.47 15.60 5.98
C GLU A 1028 4.88 16.02 4.62
N TYR A 1029 5.32 17.17 4.10
CA TYR A 1029 4.93 17.67 2.80
C TYR A 1029 5.72 16.97 1.68
N GLY A 1030 7.04 16.86 1.82
CA GLY A 1030 7.94 16.26 0.83
C GLY A 1030 7.77 14.75 0.65
N SER A 1031 7.46 14.00 1.73
CA SER A 1031 7.33 12.54 1.68
C SER A 1031 5.88 12.04 1.61
N GLY A 1032 4.95 12.74 2.28
CA GLY A 1032 3.55 12.31 2.42
C GLY A 1032 2.54 13.18 1.67
N GLY A 1033 2.98 14.26 1.02
CA GLY A 1033 2.09 15.20 0.33
C GLY A 1033 1.12 15.92 1.28
N ARG A 1034 1.37 15.93 2.60
CA ARG A 1034 0.51 16.59 3.60
C ARG A 1034 0.90 18.06 3.72
N VAL A 1035 -0.02 18.95 3.41
CA VAL A 1035 0.16 20.41 3.47
C VAL A 1035 -0.68 21.00 4.59
N SER A 1036 -0.05 21.85 5.39
CA SER A 1036 -0.64 22.61 6.50
C SER A 1036 0.12 23.93 6.66
N THR A 1037 -0.40 24.87 7.45
CA THR A 1037 0.31 26.13 7.77
C THR A 1037 1.67 25.87 8.42
N SER A 1038 1.81 24.78 9.18
CA SER A 1038 3.08 24.34 9.77
C SER A 1038 4.14 23.92 8.74
N ALA A 1039 3.74 23.61 7.49
CA ALA A 1039 4.68 23.33 6.41
C ALA A 1039 5.40 24.62 5.94
N ASP A 1040 4.67 25.73 5.81
CA ASP A 1040 5.27 27.05 5.50
C ASP A 1040 6.20 27.53 6.62
N VAL A 1041 5.84 27.26 7.89
CA VAL A 1041 6.70 27.56 9.05
C VAL A 1041 8.05 26.86 8.93
N TYR A 1042 8.07 25.58 8.54
CA TYR A 1042 9.31 24.83 8.35
C TYR A 1042 10.16 25.44 7.24
N SER A 1043 9.56 25.73 6.08
CA SER A 1043 10.25 26.36 4.95
C SER A 1043 10.79 27.75 5.31
N TYR A 1044 10.05 28.52 6.12
CA TYR A 1044 10.51 29.78 6.69
C TYR A 1044 11.71 29.60 7.64
N GLY A 1045 11.74 28.51 8.43
CA GLY A 1045 12.90 28.12 9.24
C GLY A 1045 14.16 27.92 8.40
N ILE A 1046 14.07 27.20 7.27
CA ILE A 1046 15.19 27.01 6.34
C ILE A 1046 15.60 28.34 5.70
N LEU A 1047 14.63 29.19 5.29
CA LEU A 1047 14.89 30.53 4.77
C LEU A 1047 15.72 31.38 5.74
N LEU A 1048 15.41 31.33 7.04
CA LEU A 1048 16.19 32.02 8.08
C LEU A 1048 17.62 31.47 8.16
N LEU A 1049 17.79 30.14 8.15
CA LEU A 1049 19.13 29.56 8.21
C LEU A 1049 19.98 30.00 7.01
N GLU A 1050 19.46 29.90 5.79
CA GLU A 1050 20.17 30.33 4.58
C GLU A 1050 20.47 31.84 4.62
N MET A 1051 19.50 32.66 5.05
CA MET A 1051 19.68 34.11 5.10
C MET A 1051 20.80 34.55 6.04
N PHE A 1052 21.07 33.86 7.16
CA PHE A 1052 22.11 34.29 8.12
C PHE A 1052 23.42 33.50 8.03
N THR A 1053 23.40 32.32 7.40
CA THR A 1053 24.62 31.56 7.06
C THR A 1053 25.17 31.88 5.68
N SER A 1054 24.36 32.48 4.79
CA SER A 1054 24.62 32.60 3.36
C SER A 1054 24.90 31.24 2.68
N LYS A 1055 24.41 30.14 3.25
CA LYS A 1055 24.59 28.78 2.75
C LYS A 1055 23.26 28.19 2.30
N LYS A 1056 23.21 27.74 1.05
CA LYS A 1056 22.01 27.09 0.49
C LYS A 1056 21.80 25.72 1.14
N PRO A 1057 20.55 25.28 1.40
CA PRO A 1057 20.30 23.92 1.87
C PRO A 1057 20.72 22.84 0.87
N THR A 1058 20.98 23.21 -0.38
CA THR A 1058 21.50 22.36 -1.46
C THR A 1058 22.96 22.65 -1.82
N ASP A 1059 23.70 23.37 -0.97
CA ASP A 1059 25.15 23.56 -1.13
C ASP A 1059 25.86 22.21 -1.06
N ASP A 1060 26.89 21.98 -1.89
CA ASP A 1060 27.63 20.71 -1.99
C ASP A 1060 28.26 20.27 -0.64
N THR A 1061 28.36 21.19 0.32
CA THR A 1061 28.79 20.89 1.69
C THR A 1061 27.77 20.09 2.51
N PHE A 1062 26.50 20.04 2.09
CA PHE A 1062 25.44 19.27 2.73
C PHE A 1062 25.10 18.02 1.92
N ASN A 1063 24.87 16.91 2.61
CA ASN A 1063 24.59 15.60 2.02
C ASN A 1063 23.54 14.85 2.87
N GLU A 1064 23.34 13.56 2.61
CA GLU A 1064 22.33 12.74 3.31
C GLU A 1064 22.59 12.60 4.84
N GLU A 1065 23.83 12.81 5.30
CA GLU A 1065 24.22 12.68 6.72
C GLU A 1065 24.20 14.01 7.48
N MET A 1066 24.29 15.14 6.78
CA MET A 1066 24.41 16.47 7.37
C MET A 1066 23.59 17.49 6.58
N SER A 1067 22.43 17.88 7.13
CA SER A 1067 21.62 18.96 6.57
C SER A 1067 22.07 20.33 7.09
N LEU A 1068 21.65 21.41 6.40
CA LEU A 1068 21.86 22.79 6.87
C LEU A 1068 21.32 23.00 8.30
N LYS A 1069 20.22 22.33 8.65
CA LYS A 1069 19.65 22.35 10.00
C LYS A 1069 20.59 21.70 11.02
N ASP A 1070 21.12 20.52 10.71
CA ASP A 1070 21.96 19.76 11.62
C ASP A 1070 23.30 20.47 11.84
N TRP A 1071 23.89 21.01 10.77
CA TRP A 1071 25.13 21.78 10.84
C TRP A 1071 25.00 23.03 11.72
N VAL A 1072 23.90 23.79 11.59
CA VAL A 1072 23.65 24.95 12.46
C VAL A 1072 23.38 24.52 13.91
N LEU A 1073 22.65 23.42 14.11
CA LEU A 1073 22.32 22.89 15.44
C LEU A 1073 23.57 22.45 16.20
N GLU A 1074 24.53 21.78 15.54
CA GLU A 1074 25.81 21.38 16.14
C GLU A 1074 26.63 22.59 16.57
N ASN A 1075 26.77 23.60 15.70
CA ASN A 1075 27.53 24.81 16.00
C ASN A 1075 26.86 25.70 17.06
N LEU A 1076 25.53 25.68 17.17
CA LEU A 1076 24.80 26.30 18.28
C LEU A 1076 25.11 25.62 19.62
N ARG A 1077 25.17 24.27 19.65
CA ARG A 1077 25.51 23.51 20.87
C ARG A 1077 26.94 23.76 21.34
N GLU A 1078 27.85 24.00 20.40
CA GLU A 1078 29.25 24.33 20.69
C GLU A 1078 29.51 25.83 20.99
N ASN A 1079 28.46 26.67 21.04
CA ASN A 1079 28.57 28.13 21.15
C ASN A 1079 29.50 28.75 20.09
N ALA A 1080 29.52 28.17 18.88
CA ALA A 1080 30.40 28.54 17.79
C ALA A 1080 29.68 29.34 16.69
N VAL A 1081 28.68 30.16 17.05
CA VAL A 1081 27.83 30.91 16.11
C VAL A 1081 28.67 31.73 15.13
N ALA A 1082 29.69 32.43 15.61
CA ALA A 1082 30.58 33.25 14.77
C ALA A 1082 31.28 32.48 13.63
N LYS A 1083 31.41 31.15 13.69
CA LYS A 1083 32.03 30.33 12.63
C LYS A 1083 31.09 30.01 11.46
N ILE A 1084 29.78 30.09 11.69
CA ILE A 1084 28.75 29.67 10.72
C ILE A 1084 27.92 30.83 10.18
N VAL A 1085 28.04 32.03 10.77
CA VAL A 1085 27.43 33.24 10.21
C VAL A 1085 28.19 33.63 8.94
N GLY A 1086 27.48 34.12 7.91
CA GLY A 1086 28.10 34.67 6.72
C GLY A 1086 29.15 35.74 7.07
N THR A 1087 30.31 35.68 6.41
CA THR A 1087 31.53 36.46 6.72
C THR A 1087 31.31 37.98 6.79
N ASP A 1088 30.26 38.49 6.14
CA ASP A 1088 29.97 39.93 6.03
C ASP A 1088 29.10 40.48 7.17
N LEU A 1089 28.57 39.62 8.05
CA LEU A 1089 27.64 40.00 9.12
C LEU A 1089 28.32 40.25 10.47
N LEU A 1090 29.52 39.70 10.67
CA LEU A 1090 30.32 39.79 11.90
C LEU A 1090 31.75 40.27 11.58
N ALA A 1091 31.90 41.53 11.17
CA ALA A 1091 33.21 42.14 11.00
C ALA A 1091 33.96 42.21 12.36
N SER A 1092 35.19 41.68 12.40
CA SER A 1092 35.97 41.39 13.61
C SER A 1092 36.58 42.62 14.31
N GLU A 1093 36.36 43.84 13.81
CA GLU A 1093 36.94 45.08 14.37
C GLU A 1093 35.89 46.04 14.96
N ASP A 1094 34.63 45.62 15.08
CA ASP A 1094 33.51 46.51 15.44
C ASP A 1094 33.14 46.42 16.94
N GLN A 1095 32.92 47.56 17.59
CA GLN A 1095 32.58 47.70 19.04
C GLN A 1095 31.23 47.05 19.44
N HIS A 1096 30.54 46.44 18.47
CA HIS A 1096 29.20 45.88 18.52
C HIS A 1096 29.13 44.37 18.23
N PHE A 1097 30.27 43.67 18.14
CA PHE A 1097 30.37 42.25 17.79
C PHE A 1097 29.46 41.33 18.65
N HIS A 1098 29.52 41.42 19.98
CA HIS A 1098 28.75 40.54 20.87
C HIS A 1098 27.23 40.73 20.75
N ALA A 1099 26.74 41.95 20.56
CA ALA A 1099 25.30 42.21 20.37
C ALA A 1099 24.80 41.66 19.02
N ARG A 1100 25.64 41.70 17.98
CA ARG A 1100 25.35 41.10 16.67
C ARG A 1100 25.37 39.57 16.73
N GLU A 1101 26.31 38.99 17.46
CA GLU A 1101 26.40 37.54 17.69
C GLU A 1101 25.19 37.01 18.49
N GLU A 1102 24.79 37.69 19.56
CA GLU A 1102 23.61 37.33 20.35
C GLU A 1102 22.31 37.45 19.54
N CYS A 1103 22.22 38.46 18.66
CA CYS A 1103 21.11 38.61 17.72
C CYS A 1103 21.02 37.39 16.78
N VAL A 1104 22.11 37.03 16.11
CA VAL A 1104 22.12 35.90 15.18
C VAL A 1104 21.86 34.58 15.90
N SER A 1105 22.42 34.39 17.10
CA SER A 1105 22.13 33.24 17.96
C SER A 1105 20.64 33.13 18.30
N SER A 1106 19.99 34.25 18.64
CA SER A 1106 18.55 34.30 18.90
C SER A 1106 17.71 33.97 17.66
N ILE A 1107 18.16 34.39 16.47
CA ILE A 1107 17.51 34.08 15.19
C ILE A 1107 17.63 32.59 14.86
N PHE A 1108 18.82 31.99 15.02
CA PHE A 1108 18.98 30.55 14.82
C PHE A 1108 18.17 29.73 15.84
N GLY A 1109 18.11 30.18 17.10
CA GLY A 1109 17.24 29.57 18.11
C GLY A 1109 15.75 29.62 17.73
N LEU A 1110 15.30 30.71 17.09
CA LEU A 1110 13.94 30.78 16.53
C LEU A 1110 13.78 29.85 15.32
N ALA A 1111 14.74 29.83 14.39
CA ALA A 1111 14.71 28.95 13.23
C ALA A 1111 14.61 27.47 13.65
N MET A 1112 15.31 27.05 14.71
CA MET A 1112 15.19 25.69 15.25
C MET A 1112 13.80 25.36 15.77
N LYS A 1113 13.06 26.32 16.32
CA LYS A 1113 11.65 26.14 16.73
C LYS A 1113 10.71 26.00 15.53
N CYS A 1114 11.02 26.65 14.41
CA CYS A 1114 10.30 26.48 13.15
C CYS A 1114 10.58 25.12 12.50
N LEU A 1115 11.75 24.52 12.76
CA LEU A 1115 12.25 23.29 12.13
C LEU A 1115 12.00 22.01 12.96
N VAL A 1116 11.15 22.05 13.98
CA VAL A 1116 10.74 20.86 14.76
C VAL A 1116 10.12 19.83 13.81
N VAL A 1117 10.41 18.54 13.96
CA VAL A 1117 9.96 17.53 12.98
C VAL A 1117 8.44 17.31 13.05
N ILE A 1118 7.88 17.26 14.26
CA ILE A 1118 6.45 17.06 14.49
C ILE A 1118 5.69 18.37 14.20
N PRO A 1119 4.73 18.39 13.25
CA PRO A 1119 4.05 19.61 12.82
C PRO A 1119 3.33 20.36 13.95
N ASP A 1120 2.64 19.64 14.84
CA ASP A 1120 1.84 20.21 15.94
C ASP A 1120 2.68 20.84 17.06
N GLU A 1121 3.98 20.53 17.12
CA GLU A 1121 4.93 21.07 18.10
C GLU A 1121 5.71 22.29 17.54
N ARG A 1122 5.54 22.63 16.26
CA ARG A 1122 6.19 23.81 15.65
C ARG A 1122 5.54 25.09 16.15
N ILE A 1123 6.36 26.11 16.31
CA ILE A 1123 5.89 27.48 16.59
C ILE A 1123 5.03 27.99 15.43
N ASN A 1124 3.96 28.74 15.71
CA ASN A 1124 3.13 29.36 14.66
C ASN A 1124 3.72 30.70 14.16
N MET A 1125 3.20 31.23 13.06
CA MET A 1125 3.71 32.48 12.47
C MET A 1125 3.45 33.72 13.33
N MET A 1126 2.37 33.79 14.12
CA MET A 1126 2.13 34.92 15.03
C MET A 1126 3.23 35.00 16.11
N GLU A 1127 3.58 33.86 16.71
CA GLU A 1127 4.64 33.79 17.73
C GLU A 1127 6.03 34.01 17.13
N THR A 1128 6.24 33.55 15.88
CA THR A 1128 7.46 33.78 15.12
C THR A 1128 7.68 35.26 14.85
N THR A 1129 6.67 35.97 14.31
CA THR A 1129 6.72 37.42 14.09
C THR A 1129 6.97 38.18 15.39
N ALA A 1130 6.24 37.85 16.46
CA ALA A 1130 6.40 38.49 17.75
C ALA A 1130 7.83 38.30 18.32
N THR A 1131 8.43 37.12 18.09
CA THR A 1131 9.80 36.85 18.54
C THR A 1131 10.84 37.62 17.74
N LEU A 1132 10.71 37.72 16.41
CA LEU A 1132 11.60 38.54 15.58
C LEU A 1132 11.50 40.03 15.91
N GLN A 1133 10.30 40.54 16.17
CA GLN A 1133 10.10 41.93 16.61
C GLN A 1133 10.78 42.20 17.96
N ARG A 1134 10.73 41.25 18.90
CA ARG A 1134 11.48 41.33 20.18
C ARG A 1134 12.99 41.33 19.95
N ILE A 1135 13.51 40.48 19.07
CA ILE A 1135 14.93 40.44 18.70
C ILE A 1135 15.35 41.79 18.12
N LYS A 1136 14.58 42.34 17.16
CA LYS A 1136 14.84 43.67 16.58
C LYS A 1136 14.83 44.79 17.62
N ALA A 1137 13.85 44.79 18.54
CA ALA A 1137 13.76 45.80 19.59
C ALA A 1137 14.98 45.78 20.52
N LYS A 1138 15.49 44.59 20.89
CA LYS A 1138 16.71 44.44 21.69
C LYS A 1138 17.94 45.01 20.98
N VAL A 1139 18.15 44.64 19.71
CA VAL A 1139 19.30 45.09 18.93
C VAL A 1139 19.30 46.61 18.72
N VAL A 1140 18.12 47.20 18.49
CA VAL A 1140 17.95 48.66 18.35
C VAL A 1140 18.13 49.38 19.70
N ALA A 1141 17.65 48.80 20.81
CA ALA A 1141 17.84 49.38 22.15
C ALA A 1141 19.32 49.38 22.58
N ASP A 1142 20.09 48.34 22.26
CA ASP A 1142 21.52 48.26 22.57
C ASP A 1142 22.37 49.23 21.72
N THR A 1143 21.93 49.54 20.50
CA THR A 1143 22.56 50.58 19.66
C THR A 1143 22.20 52.00 20.10
N THR A 1144 20.97 52.22 20.58
CA THR A 1144 20.47 53.57 20.96
C THR A 1144 20.87 53.98 22.39
N SER A 1145 20.84 53.06 23.35
CA SER A 1145 21.18 53.31 24.76
C SER A 1145 22.65 53.70 24.97
N ARG A 1146 23.56 53.21 24.12
CA ARG A 1146 24.99 53.59 24.14
C ARG A 1146 25.34 54.81 23.29
N GLN A 1147 24.55 55.18 22.29
CA GLN A 1147 24.68 56.48 21.61
C GLN A 1147 24.26 57.65 22.52
N GLN A 1148 23.25 57.47 23.38
CA GLN A 1148 22.92 58.43 24.43
C GLN A 1148 24.01 58.51 25.52
N TYR A 1149 24.66 57.38 25.86
CA TYR A 1149 25.81 57.35 26.77
C TYR A 1149 27.07 58.01 26.16
N ALA A 1150 27.28 57.87 24.85
CA ALA A 1150 28.36 58.58 24.14
C ALA A 1150 28.10 60.09 24.03
N MET A 1151 26.84 60.53 23.87
CA MET A 1151 26.48 61.94 23.91
C MET A 1151 26.54 62.55 25.32
N SER A 1152 26.27 61.79 26.38
CA SER A 1152 26.43 62.27 27.77
C SER A 1152 27.90 62.46 28.15
N ILE A 1153 28.82 61.62 27.63
CA ILE A 1153 30.28 61.78 27.83
C ILE A 1153 30.83 63.02 27.08
N ILE A 1154 30.18 63.46 26.01
CA ILE A 1154 30.55 64.70 25.28
C ILE A 1154 30.03 65.95 26.00
N GLN A 1155 28.96 65.86 26.80
CA GLN A 1155 28.47 66.96 27.63
C GLN A 1155 29.24 67.11 28.96
N ASP A 1156 29.75 66.02 29.55
CA ASP A 1156 30.56 66.07 30.78
C ASP A 1156 32.03 66.51 30.57
N ASN A 1157 32.50 66.62 29.31
CA ASN A 1157 33.83 67.16 28.97
C ASN A 1157 33.81 68.66 28.59
N ARG A 1158 32.73 69.38 28.92
CA ARG A 1158 32.71 70.86 28.94
C ARG A 1158 32.46 71.38 30.35
N TYR A 1159 33.37 71.10 31.28
CA TYR A 1159 33.65 71.93 32.46
C TYR A 1159 35.13 71.83 32.82
#